data_AF-A0A022VQ95-F1
#
_entry.id   AF-A0A022VQ95-F1
#
_cell.length_a   1.000
_cell.length_b   1.000
_cell.length_c   1.000
_cell.angle_alpha   90.00
_cell.angle_beta   90.00
_cell.angle_gamma   90.00
#
_symmetry.space_group_name_H-M   'P 1'
#
loop_
_entity.id
_entity.type
_entity.pdbx_description
1 polymer ?
#
loop_
_entity_poly.entity_id
_entity_poly.type
_entity_poly.pdbx_seq_one_letter_code
_entity_poly.pdbx_strand_id
1 'polypeptide(L)'
;MNRSKQAQTQPTYDFLAGNSPPQMPRTPLRRSTRASDSVVKPDVGNEELRVQISTLKYDLENIKQERDLTALQHERELRELQARADADFRRAQAAETSYNKTQHKIESLTEELKSTQEAAISEKSSWERRLRSLQDENETLREESNDYQSQLADQQRQYKHQIDELEAIRSALQKSLDELRNELEEVTGNLQTAQERLEERESDVEALETENIRLKSEGTDTEALNVLKRELSEQLAQVRRLENELRPLQKSQKRVEVVEEQKMALESQLQMMESVEAELRNIQIRNQVLEDEKRSWDTLLQGPGQEAEFESPESIVRALVQARIENASLVERIGHIQSEATEKSELAARLEGEKHTLHKELEKARANGAANATSSSSSSGSESRARLRLERQRTLALKEVEYLRAQLKAFDDEETTMNVEENRFDSQKAEHIARLEDLLTQHRQELHELHEQLSKREAEVTPTIDLAAPTTTTRGIKRPLSPADSDVESERIAILTRKYRAAQESFSKSEQSVKLLTKELEATKSHLSSLQAQSRTRILEFRDNPTAQAEKIKMTTLKTLKAENVDLLNQIRGSRANIKSVPASVLESMKLELKEAEKAVAEKDKRIRRLKEIWTAKSSEFREAVASILGYKLDFMPNGRVRVTSMFHLSPAYRHGDAGGSADGPGSMGDGEENSIIFDGENGTMKISGGPNSLFALEIRDLIKFWVEERKDIPCFLAAMTLEFYDKTTRALRM
;
A
#
# COMPACT_ATOMS: atom_id res chain seq x y z
N MET A 1 -46.51 -25.95 -11.12
CA MET A 1 -46.39 -26.91 -12.23
C MET A 1 -45.35 -27.95 -11.84
N ASN A 2 -45.73 -28.99 -11.09
CA ASN A 2 -46.12 -30.33 -11.59
C ASN A 2 -45.13 -30.98 -12.55
N ARG A 3 -44.35 -31.94 -12.03
CA ARG A 3 -43.99 -33.26 -12.61
C ARG A 3 -43.09 -33.99 -11.61
N SER A 4 -43.66 -34.90 -10.80
CA SER A 4 -43.87 -36.34 -11.07
C SER A 4 -42.62 -37.17 -10.83
N LYS A 5 -42.62 -37.84 -9.67
CA LYS A 5 -41.67 -38.85 -9.20
C LYS A 5 -41.69 -40.08 -10.12
N GLN A 6 -40.52 -40.61 -10.47
CA GLN A 6 -40.34 -41.99 -10.91
C GLN A 6 -39.48 -42.72 -9.88
N ALA A 7 -40.03 -43.82 -9.38
CA ALA A 7 -39.41 -44.71 -8.41
C ALA A 7 -38.40 -45.61 -9.10
N GLN A 8 -37.16 -45.60 -8.62
CA GLN A 8 -36.15 -46.62 -8.92
C GLN A 8 -36.33 -47.78 -7.95
N THR A 9 -36.72 -48.94 -8.46
CA THR A 9 -36.69 -50.22 -7.73
C THR A 9 -35.28 -50.79 -7.80
N GLN A 10 -34.52 -50.68 -6.72
CA GLN A 10 -33.35 -51.53 -6.48
C GLN A 10 -33.79 -52.77 -5.68
N PRO A 11 -33.32 -53.99 -6.00
CA PRO A 11 -33.49 -55.13 -5.13
C PRO A 11 -32.40 -55.12 -4.05
N THR A 12 -32.81 -54.88 -2.81
CA THR A 12 -32.01 -55.11 -1.60
C THR A 12 -31.95 -56.61 -1.33
N TYR A 13 -30.73 -57.17 -1.33
CA TYR A 13 -30.47 -58.52 -0.81
C TYR A 13 -30.54 -58.50 0.72
N ASP A 14 -31.36 -59.35 1.31
CA ASP A 14 -31.49 -59.57 2.75
C ASP A 14 -30.64 -60.78 3.18
N PHE A 15 -29.67 -60.55 4.06
CA PHE A 15 -28.64 -61.51 4.47
C PHE A 15 -29.03 -62.33 5.71
N LEU A 16 -30.31 -62.30 6.13
CA LEU A 16 -30.75 -62.83 7.43
C LEU A 16 -31.88 -63.89 7.39
N ALA A 17 -32.11 -64.53 6.25
CA ALA A 17 -32.93 -65.74 6.20
C ALA A 17 -32.06 -66.98 5.96
N GLY A 18 -31.65 -67.63 7.05
CA GLY A 18 -31.15 -69.00 6.99
C GLY A 18 -32.26 -69.92 6.52
N ASN A 19 -32.25 -70.27 5.23
CA ASN A 19 -33.06 -71.35 4.69
C ASN A 19 -32.15 -72.32 3.92
N SER A 20 -32.28 -73.58 4.28
CA SER A 20 -31.51 -74.74 3.85
C SER A 20 -31.27 -74.81 2.33
N PRO A 21 -30.12 -75.37 1.90
CA PRO A 21 -29.81 -75.49 0.47
C PRO A 21 -30.83 -76.39 -0.25
N PRO A 22 -31.20 -76.09 -1.51
CA PRO A 22 -32.05 -76.98 -2.28
C PRO A 22 -31.30 -78.29 -2.52
N GLN A 23 -31.93 -79.39 -2.12
CA GLN A 23 -31.51 -80.74 -2.43
C GLN A 23 -31.24 -80.88 -3.93
N MET A 24 -30.01 -81.27 -4.25
CA MET A 24 -29.67 -81.83 -5.56
C MET A 24 -30.63 -83.00 -5.86
N PRO A 25 -31.25 -83.07 -7.05
CA PRO A 25 -31.94 -84.28 -7.44
C PRO A 25 -30.89 -85.38 -7.62
N ARG A 26 -30.87 -86.31 -6.68
CA ARG A 26 -30.13 -87.56 -6.78
C ARG A 26 -30.65 -88.32 -8.00
N THR A 27 -29.78 -88.47 -8.98
CA THR A 27 -29.86 -89.45 -10.05
C THR A 27 -30.11 -90.85 -9.48
N PRO A 28 -31.19 -91.55 -9.86
CA PRO A 28 -31.23 -92.99 -9.72
C PRO A 28 -30.55 -93.62 -10.95
N LEU A 29 -29.59 -94.47 -10.64
CA LEU A 29 -28.89 -95.38 -11.54
C LEU A 29 -29.83 -96.03 -12.56
N ARG A 30 -29.46 -95.82 -13.82
CA ARG A 30 -29.61 -96.69 -14.99
C ARG A 30 -29.88 -98.16 -14.61
N ARG A 31 -31.16 -98.56 -14.63
CA ARG A 31 -31.55 -99.97 -14.54
C ARG A 31 -31.44 -100.57 -15.95
N SER A 32 -30.54 -101.54 -16.05
CA SER A 32 -30.30 -102.41 -17.20
C SER A 32 -31.60 -103.02 -17.73
N THR A 33 -31.83 -102.82 -19.02
CA THR A 33 -32.34 -103.78 -20.00
C THR A 33 -33.03 -105.06 -19.47
N ARG A 34 -34.36 -105.10 -19.62
CA ARG A 34 -35.09 -106.25 -20.18
C ARG A 34 -36.50 -105.78 -20.54
N ALA A 35 -36.62 -105.18 -21.72
CA ALA A 35 -37.90 -105.14 -22.40
C ALA A 35 -38.22 -106.59 -22.78
N SER A 36 -39.17 -107.19 -22.09
CA SER A 36 -39.83 -108.40 -22.59
C SER A 36 -40.65 -107.97 -23.81
N ASP A 37 -40.11 -108.18 -25.00
CA ASP A 37 -40.92 -108.29 -26.22
C ASP A 37 -41.91 -109.43 -25.97
N SER A 38 -43.14 -109.07 -25.58
CA SER A 38 -44.28 -109.95 -25.76
C SER A 38 -44.53 -110.02 -27.26
N VAL A 39 -43.92 -111.04 -27.87
CA VAL A 39 -44.27 -111.53 -29.20
C VAL A 39 -45.75 -111.84 -29.20
N VAL A 40 -46.57 -110.87 -29.61
CA VAL A 40 -47.95 -111.11 -29.99
C VAL A 40 -47.90 -111.96 -31.26
N LYS A 41 -48.59 -113.11 -31.22
CA LYS A 41 -48.75 -114.05 -32.34
C LYS A 41 -49.28 -113.31 -33.58
N PRO A 42 -48.86 -113.70 -34.79
CA PRO A 42 -49.31 -113.05 -36.02
C PRO A 42 -50.78 -113.41 -36.25
N ASP A 43 -51.63 -112.41 -36.14
CA ASP A 43 -53.00 -112.45 -36.64
C ASP A 43 -53.06 -111.40 -37.75
N VAL A 44 -53.61 -111.75 -38.91
CA VAL A 44 -53.55 -110.95 -40.15
C VAL A 44 -54.23 -109.56 -40.00
N GLY A 45 -55.01 -109.35 -38.93
CA GLY A 45 -55.57 -108.04 -38.56
C GLY A 45 -54.70 -107.15 -37.66
N ASN A 46 -53.60 -107.67 -37.08
CA ASN A 46 -52.74 -106.94 -36.12
C ASN A 46 -51.53 -106.25 -36.76
N GLU A 47 -51.19 -106.57 -38.01
CA GLU A 47 -50.05 -105.95 -38.71
C GLU A 47 -50.32 -104.48 -39.04
N GLU A 48 -51.53 -104.16 -39.49
CA GLU A 48 -51.94 -102.78 -39.79
C GLU A 48 -51.91 -101.89 -38.54
N LEU A 49 -52.36 -102.40 -37.39
CA LEU A 49 -52.28 -101.71 -36.11
C LEU A 49 -50.83 -101.53 -35.63
N ARG A 50 -49.92 -102.48 -35.88
CA ARG A 50 -48.51 -102.32 -35.54
C ARG A 50 -47.82 -101.29 -36.42
N VAL A 51 -48.14 -101.25 -37.72
CA VAL A 51 -47.66 -100.22 -38.64
C VAL A 51 -48.17 -98.85 -38.16
N GLN A 52 -49.46 -98.71 -37.88
CA GLN A 52 -50.03 -97.47 -37.32
C GLN A 52 -49.39 -97.07 -35.98
N ILE A 53 -49.12 -98.01 -35.08
CA ILE A 53 -48.42 -97.73 -33.82
C ILE A 53 -46.96 -97.30 -34.08
N SER A 54 -46.28 -97.89 -35.07
CA SER A 54 -44.91 -97.51 -35.43
C SER A 54 -44.83 -96.14 -36.10
N THR A 55 -45.79 -95.80 -36.97
CA THR A 55 -45.88 -94.47 -37.59
C THR A 55 -46.25 -93.43 -36.55
N LEU A 56 -47.23 -93.69 -35.68
CA LEU A 56 -47.57 -92.77 -34.58
C LEU A 56 -46.41 -92.59 -33.59
N LYS A 57 -45.62 -93.64 -33.34
CA LYS A 57 -44.40 -93.51 -32.51
C LYS A 57 -43.36 -92.63 -33.18
N TYR A 58 -43.14 -92.80 -34.48
CA TYR A 58 -42.24 -91.96 -35.27
C TYR A 58 -42.71 -90.51 -35.31
N ASP A 59 -44.00 -90.27 -35.55
CA ASP A 59 -44.58 -88.92 -35.56
C ASP A 59 -44.48 -88.25 -34.18
N LEU A 60 -44.73 -89.00 -33.11
CA LEU A 60 -44.58 -88.50 -31.73
C LEU A 60 -43.11 -88.19 -31.41
N GLU A 61 -42.18 -89.02 -31.86
CA GLU A 61 -40.74 -88.79 -31.71
C GLU A 61 -40.26 -87.60 -32.55
N ASN A 62 -40.76 -87.44 -33.77
CA ASN A 62 -40.47 -86.29 -34.64
C ASN A 62 -41.02 -84.99 -34.03
N ILE A 63 -42.27 -84.98 -33.55
CA ILE A 63 -42.87 -83.82 -32.85
C ILE A 63 -42.08 -83.48 -31.58
N LYS A 64 -41.60 -84.48 -30.83
CA LYS A 64 -40.73 -84.24 -29.66
C LYS A 64 -39.42 -83.60 -30.07
N GLN A 65 -38.77 -84.11 -31.10
CA GLN A 65 -37.52 -83.54 -31.63
C GLN A 65 -37.73 -82.11 -32.13
N GLU A 66 -38.81 -81.82 -32.87
CA GLU A 66 -39.17 -80.47 -33.32
C GLU A 66 -39.43 -79.53 -32.13
N ARG A 67 -40.13 -80.00 -31.10
CA ARG A 67 -40.37 -79.23 -29.87
C ARG A 67 -39.07 -78.94 -29.11
N ASP A 68 -38.15 -79.90 -29.07
CA ASP A 68 -36.87 -79.71 -28.39
C ASP A 68 -35.93 -78.80 -29.20
N LEU A 69 -35.97 -78.88 -30.53
CA LEU A 69 -35.25 -77.95 -31.42
C LEU A 69 -35.77 -76.52 -31.31
N THR A 70 -37.09 -76.32 -31.29
CA THR A 70 -37.70 -74.99 -31.08
C THR A 70 -37.42 -74.45 -29.69
N ALA A 71 -37.45 -75.30 -28.65
CA ALA A 71 -37.04 -74.90 -27.30
C ALA A 71 -35.58 -74.44 -27.26
N LEU A 72 -34.67 -75.16 -27.92
CA LEU A 72 -33.26 -74.75 -28.05
C LEU A 72 -33.08 -73.47 -28.85
N GLN A 73 -33.88 -73.24 -29.90
CA GLN A 73 -33.87 -71.99 -30.67
C GLN A 73 -34.30 -70.81 -29.79
N HIS A 74 -35.43 -70.93 -29.08
CA HIS A 74 -35.87 -69.88 -28.16
C HIS A 74 -34.88 -69.64 -27.03
N GLU A 75 -34.25 -70.68 -26.49
CA GLU A 75 -33.23 -70.52 -25.46
C GLU A 75 -31.95 -69.86 -26.01
N ARG A 76 -31.61 -70.07 -27.29
CA ARG A 76 -30.53 -69.33 -27.97
C ARG A 76 -30.92 -67.87 -28.19
N GLU A 77 -32.12 -67.61 -28.70
CA GLU A 77 -32.65 -66.25 -28.90
C GLU A 77 -32.70 -65.46 -27.60
N LEU A 78 -33.16 -66.07 -26.50
CA LEU A 78 -33.17 -65.44 -25.17
C LEU A 78 -31.75 -65.09 -24.70
N ARG A 79 -30.79 -65.99 -24.88
CA ARG A 79 -29.37 -65.70 -24.55
C ARG A 79 -28.80 -64.60 -25.43
N GLU A 80 -29.11 -64.58 -26.72
CA GLU A 80 -28.67 -63.52 -27.63
C GLU A 80 -29.28 -62.17 -27.28
N LEU A 81 -30.57 -62.13 -26.94
CA LEU A 81 -31.25 -60.91 -26.48
C LEU A 81 -30.71 -60.42 -25.14
N GLN A 82 -30.44 -61.33 -24.20
CA GLN A 82 -29.77 -60.99 -22.93
C GLN A 82 -28.36 -60.45 -23.17
N ALA A 83 -27.56 -61.10 -24.02
CA ALA A 83 -26.22 -60.64 -24.36
C ALA A 83 -26.21 -59.28 -25.05
N ARG A 84 -27.20 -59.02 -25.93
CA ARG A 84 -27.39 -57.69 -26.56
C ARG A 84 -27.78 -56.63 -25.53
N ALA A 85 -28.74 -56.92 -24.64
CA ALA A 85 -29.15 -56.00 -23.59
C ALA A 85 -28.00 -55.66 -22.62
N ASP A 86 -27.21 -56.66 -22.21
CA ASP A 86 -26.02 -56.46 -21.38
C ASP A 86 -24.94 -55.62 -22.09
N ALA A 87 -24.73 -55.84 -23.39
CA ALA A 87 -23.80 -55.07 -24.19
C ALA A 87 -24.24 -53.60 -24.32
N ASP A 88 -25.52 -53.35 -24.58
CA ASP A 88 -26.09 -52.00 -24.68
C ASP A 88 -26.08 -51.29 -23.32
N PHE A 89 -26.36 -51.99 -22.22
CA PHE A 89 -26.25 -51.44 -20.87
C PHE A 89 -24.82 -51.04 -20.52
N ARG A 90 -23.83 -51.89 -20.82
CA ARG A 90 -22.41 -51.56 -20.63
C ARG A 90 -21.99 -50.37 -21.49
N ARG A 91 -22.48 -50.28 -22.74
CA ARG A 91 -22.23 -49.12 -23.61
C ARG A 91 -22.84 -47.84 -23.04
N ALA A 92 -24.06 -47.90 -22.52
CA ALA A 92 -24.71 -46.77 -21.87
C ALA A 92 -23.95 -46.32 -20.60
N GLN A 93 -23.53 -47.25 -19.74
CA GLN A 93 -22.70 -46.91 -18.58
C GLN A 93 -21.35 -46.29 -18.96
N ALA A 94 -20.71 -46.81 -20.01
CA ALA A 94 -19.47 -46.22 -20.53
C ALA A 94 -19.71 -44.80 -21.06
N ALA A 95 -20.83 -44.56 -21.75
CA ALA A 95 -21.21 -43.24 -22.22
C ALA A 95 -21.49 -42.28 -21.05
N GLU A 96 -22.26 -42.68 -20.04
CA GLU A 96 -22.55 -41.88 -18.84
C GLU A 96 -21.29 -41.53 -18.05
N THR A 97 -20.39 -42.50 -17.83
CA THR A 97 -19.12 -42.22 -17.14
C THR A 97 -18.22 -41.30 -17.94
N SER A 98 -18.20 -41.39 -19.27
CA SER A 98 -17.49 -40.45 -20.13
C SER A 98 -18.12 -39.05 -20.08
N TYR A 99 -19.45 -38.96 -20.08
CA TYR A 99 -20.20 -37.71 -19.97
C TYR A 99 -19.90 -37.01 -18.64
N ASN A 100 -19.95 -37.73 -17.51
CA ASN A 100 -19.64 -37.17 -16.20
C ASN A 100 -18.19 -36.68 -16.10
N LYS A 101 -17.22 -37.40 -16.71
CA LYS A 101 -15.83 -36.92 -16.79
C LYS A 101 -15.70 -35.64 -17.60
N THR A 102 -16.39 -35.55 -18.74
CA THR A 102 -16.39 -34.32 -19.55
C THR A 102 -17.09 -33.16 -18.86
N GLN A 103 -18.20 -33.43 -18.16
CA GLN A 103 -18.97 -32.48 -17.38
C GLN A 103 -18.08 -31.89 -16.26
N HIS A 104 -17.41 -32.74 -15.47
CA HIS A 104 -16.47 -32.30 -14.45
C HIS A 104 -15.29 -31.52 -15.04
N LYS A 105 -14.78 -31.90 -16.22
CA LYS A 105 -13.72 -31.12 -16.86
C LYS A 105 -14.23 -29.74 -17.29
N ILE A 106 -15.44 -29.65 -17.84
CA ILE A 106 -16.08 -28.38 -18.18
C ILE A 106 -16.28 -27.53 -16.92
N GLU A 107 -16.82 -28.10 -15.85
CA GLU A 107 -16.99 -27.43 -14.56
C GLU A 107 -15.66 -26.87 -14.03
N SER A 108 -14.60 -27.69 -13.98
CA SER A 108 -13.27 -27.24 -13.54
C SER A 108 -12.72 -26.09 -14.42
N LEU A 109 -12.88 -26.17 -15.74
CA LEU A 109 -12.43 -25.11 -16.65
C LEU A 109 -13.26 -23.83 -16.46
N THR A 110 -14.56 -23.95 -16.17
CA THR A 110 -15.39 -22.77 -15.90
C THR A 110 -15.04 -22.11 -14.55
N GLU A 111 -14.66 -22.89 -13.54
CA GLU A 111 -14.17 -22.37 -12.26
C GLU A 111 -12.80 -21.69 -12.42
N GLU A 112 -11.87 -22.31 -13.16
CA GLU A 112 -10.58 -21.70 -13.49
C GLU A 112 -10.74 -20.39 -14.28
N LEU A 113 -11.65 -20.34 -15.28
CA LEU A 113 -11.95 -19.13 -16.02
C LEU A 113 -12.56 -18.03 -15.14
N LYS A 114 -13.47 -18.38 -14.23
CA LYS A 114 -14.04 -17.41 -13.28
C LYS A 114 -12.98 -16.89 -12.32
N SER A 115 -12.15 -17.76 -11.75
CA SER A 115 -11.08 -17.39 -10.83
C SER A 115 -10.04 -16.47 -11.49
N THR A 116 -9.64 -16.78 -12.74
CA THR A 116 -8.72 -15.91 -13.49
C THR A 116 -9.36 -14.57 -13.86
N GLN A 117 -10.65 -14.55 -14.19
CA GLN A 117 -11.39 -13.31 -14.44
C GLN A 117 -11.51 -12.45 -13.16
N GLU A 118 -11.82 -13.04 -12.01
CA GLU A 118 -11.88 -12.36 -10.72
C GLU A 118 -10.51 -11.83 -10.30
N ALA A 119 -9.43 -12.60 -10.48
CA ALA A 119 -8.06 -12.17 -10.26
C ALA A 119 -7.72 -10.95 -11.13
N ALA A 120 -8.02 -10.99 -12.43
CA ALA A 120 -7.77 -9.88 -13.35
C ALA A 120 -8.57 -8.61 -12.98
N ILE A 121 -9.84 -8.75 -12.54
CA ILE A 121 -10.65 -7.64 -12.05
C ILE A 121 -10.04 -7.04 -10.77
N SER A 122 -9.59 -7.90 -9.84
CA SER A 122 -8.98 -7.45 -8.59
C SER A 122 -7.66 -6.69 -8.85
N GLU A 123 -6.80 -7.21 -9.73
CA GLU A 123 -5.56 -6.56 -10.14
C GLU A 123 -5.84 -5.22 -10.84
N LYS A 124 -6.77 -5.20 -11.80
CA LYS A 124 -7.19 -3.95 -12.46
C LYS A 124 -7.67 -2.91 -11.44
N SER A 125 -8.50 -3.31 -10.47
CA SER A 125 -8.97 -2.40 -9.42
C SER A 125 -7.83 -1.88 -8.53
N SER A 126 -6.81 -2.70 -8.27
CA SER A 126 -5.62 -2.29 -7.50
C SER A 126 -4.77 -1.29 -8.28
N TRP A 127 -4.59 -1.50 -9.59
CA TRP A 127 -3.89 -0.57 -10.47
C TRP A 127 -4.64 0.74 -10.63
N GLU A 128 -5.97 0.71 -10.73
CA GLU A 128 -6.81 1.92 -10.77
C GLU A 128 -6.71 2.72 -9.46
N ARG A 129 -6.71 2.05 -8.30
CA ARG A 129 -6.47 2.73 -7.01
C ARG A 129 -5.08 3.35 -6.93
N ARG A 130 -4.05 2.63 -7.40
CA ARG A 130 -2.67 3.16 -7.43
C ARG A 130 -2.54 4.31 -8.41
N LEU A 131 -3.23 4.26 -9.55
CA LEU A 131 -3.27 5.35 -10.53
C LEU A 131 -3.91 6.59 -9.92
N ARG A 132 -5.05 6.45 -9.23
CA ARG A 132 -5.71 7.57 -8.53
C ARG A 132 -4.83 8.14 -7.43
N SER A 133 -4.23 7.31 -6.58
CA SER A 133 -3.31 7.81 -5.53
C SER A 133 -2.13 8.57 -6.12
N LEU A 134 -1.54 8.07 -7.23
CA LEU A 134 -0.45 8.76 -7.92
C LEU A 134 -0.90 10.05 -8.62
N GLN A 135 -2.15 10.12 -9.08
CA GLN A 135 -2.75 11.34 -9.63
C GLN A 135 -2.96 12.38 -8.53
N ASP A 136 -3.55 11.99 -7.40
CA ASP A 136 -3.75 12.84 -6.23
C ASP A 136 -2.39 13.36 -5.69
N GLU A 137 -1.39 12.48 -5.55
CA GLU A 137 -0.02 12.87 -5.19
C GLU A 137 0.61 13.85 -6.20
N ASN A 138 0.29 13.73 -7.50
CA ASN A 138 0.78 14.67 -8.51
C ASN A 138 0.08 16.03 -8.40
N GLU A 139 -1.22 16.05 -8.11
CA GLU A 139 -2.00 17.27 -7.89
C GLU A 139 -1.50 18.00 -6.65
N THR A 140 -1.30 17.30 -5.53
CA THR A 140 -0.76 17.92 -4.31
C THR A 140 0.65 18.47 -4.53
N LEU A 141 1.54 17.75 -5.22
CA LEU A 141 2.88 18.26 -5.54
C LEU A 141 2.84 19.47 -6.49
N ARG A 142 1.85 19.56 -7.37
CA ARG A 142 1.64 20.74 -8.23
C ARG A 142 1.14 21.93 -7.43
N GLU A 143 0.21 21.72 -6.50
CA GLU A 143 -0.27 22.75 -5.58
C GLU A 143 0.87 23.27 -4.71
N GLU A 144 1.65 22.39 -4.09
CA GLU A 144 2.85 22.76 -3.32
C GLU A 144 3.85 23.53 -4.18
N SER A 145 4.11 23.10 -5.43
CA SER A 145 4.98 23.83 -6.34
C SER A 145 4.45 25.23 -6.66
N ASN A 146 3.13 25.39 -6.82
CA ASN A 146 2.52 26.69 -7.06
C ASN A 146 2.61 27.59 -5.82
N ASP A 147 2.45 27.03 -4.62
CA ASP A 147 2.61 27.73 -3.36
C ASP A 147 4.06 28.18 -3.13
N TYR A 148 5.04 27.33 -3.42
CA TYR A 148 6.45 27.73 -3.36
C TYR A 148 6.79 28.80 -4.41
N GLN A 149 6.19 28.74 -5.61
CA GLN A 149 6.35 29.77 -6.63
C GLN A 149 5.72 31.11 -6.21
N SER A 150 4.55 31.10 -5.57
CA SER A 150 3.91 32.31 -5.06
C SER A 150 4.71 32.93 -3.91
N GLN A 151 5.18 32.12 -2.95
CA GLN A 151 6.08 32.56 -1.88
C GLN A 151 7.38 33.17 -2.42
N LEU A 152 8.00 32.53 -3.42
CA LEU A 152 9.20 33.06 -4.08
C LEU A 152 8.90 34.39 -4.78
N ALA A 153 7.77 34.51 -5.48
CA ALA A 153 7.38 35.75 -6.13
C ALA A 153 7.14 36.88 -5.13
N ASP A 154 6.53 36.59 -3.97
CA ASP A 154 6.32 37.57 -2.91
C ASP A 154 7.62 37.97 -2.22
N GLN A 155 8.53 37.04 -1.95
CA GLN A 155 9.88 37.37 -1.47
C GLN A 155 10.65 38.21 -2.48
N GLN A 156 10.56 37.90 -3.78
CA GLN A 156 11.18 38.71 -4.83
C GLN A 156 10.60 40.13 -4.88
N ARG A 157 9.28 40.30 -4.67
CA ARG A 157 8.66 41.63 -4.55
C ARG A 157 9.17 42.37 -3.32
N GLN A 158 9.27 41.71 -2.17
CA GLN A 158 9.82 42.31 -0.94
C GLN A 158 11.27 42.76 -1.14
N TYR A 159 12.14 41.92 -1.72
CA TYR A 159 13.52 42.30 -2.00
C TYR A 159 13.62 43.43 -3.02
N LYS A 160 12.77 43.45 -4.04
CA LYS A 160 12.70 44.59 -4.97
C LYS A 160 12.31 45.88 -4.26
N HIS A 161 11.29 45.86 -3.42
CA HIS A 161 10.90 47.03 -2.62
C HIS A 161 12.04 47.50 -1.70
N GLN A 162 12.75 46.59 -1.02
CA GLN A 162 13.91 46.94 -0.20
C GLN A 162 15.05 47.54 -1.03
N ILE A 163 15.30 47.02 -2.23
CA ILE A 163 16.30 47.58 -3.15
C ILE A 163 15.87 48.98 -3.59
N ASP A 164 14.63 49.16 -4.01
CA ASP A 164 14.09 50.46 -4.44
C ASP A 164 14.15 51.51 -3.31
N GLU A 165 13.86 51.11 -2.07
CA GLU A 165 13.99 51.95 -0.88
C GLU A 165 15.46 52.34 -0.61
N LEU A 166 16.39 51.38 -0.66
CA LEU A 166 17.81 51.64 -0.48
C LEU A 166 18.38 52.51 -1.61
N GLU A 167 17.93 52.33 -2.85
CA GLU A 167 18.29 53.17 -3.98
C GLU A 167 17.74 54.59 -3.83
N ALA A 168 16.51 54.74 -3.35
CA ALA A 168 15.92 56.05 -3.04
C ALA A 168 16.74 56.78 -1.95
N ILE A 169 17.06 56.10 -0.84
CA ILE A 169 17.90 56.64 0.24
C ILE A 169 19.29 57.02 -0.29
N ARG A 170 19.93 56.14 -1.06
CA ARG A 170 21.23 56.41 -1.67
C ARG A 170 21.18 57.64 -2.58
N SER A 171 20.12 57.76 -3.39
CA SER A 171 19.95 58.92 -4.28
C SER A 171 19.72 60.22 -3.51
N ALA A 172 18.97 60.18 -2.40
CA ALA A 172 18.75 61.33 -1.52
C ALA A 172 20.05 61.76 -0.82
N LEU A 173 20.83 60.80 -0.31
CA LEU A 173 22.14 61.05 0.28
C LEU A 173 23.12 61.62 -0.76
N GLN A 174 23.14 61.10 -1.98
CA GLN A 174 23.95 61.67 -3.06
C GLN A 174 23.57 63.11 -3.37
N LYS A 175 22.27 63.42 -3.48
CA LYS A 175 21.80 64.81 -3.66
C LYS A 175 22.25 65.72 -2.53
N SER A 176 22.11 65.29 -1.26
CA SER A 176 22.57 66.09 -0.11
C SER A 176 24.10 66.31 -0.10
N LEU A 177 24.88 65.33 -0.56
CA LEU A 177 26.33 65.47 -0.69
C LEU A 177 26.71 66.45 -1.80
N ASP A 178 25.99 66.43 -2.91
CA ASP A 178 26.21 67.35 -4.03
C ASP A 178 25.76 68.77 -3.66
N GLU A 179 24.65 68.93 -2.92
CA GLU A 179 24.22 70.21 -2.35
C GLU A 179 25.28 70.77 -1.38
N LEU A 180 25.77 69.97 -0.43
CA LEU A 180 26.83 70.38 0.49
C LEU A 180 28.15 70.72 -0.24
N ARG A 181 28.47 70.02 -1.33
CA ARG A 181 29.64 70.35 -2.17
C ARG A 181 29.45 71.70 -2.85
N ASN A 182 28.29 71.95 -3.44
CA ASN A 182 27.97 73.23 -4.07
C ASN A 182 28.01 74.37 -3.05
N GLU A 183 27.43 74.18 -1.85
CA GLU A 183 27.52 75.17 -0.76
C GLU A 183 28.97 75.43 -0.35
N LEU A 184 29.81 74.39 -0.27
CA LEU A 184 31.22 74.54 0.06
C LEU A 184 31.96 75.29 -1.05
N GLU A 185 31.70 74.98 -2.32
CA GLU A 185 32.24 75.71 -3.47
C GLU A 185 31.81 77.19 -3.44
N GLU A 186 30.54 77.48 -3.21
CA GLU A 186 30.02 78.85 -3.06
C GLU A 186 30.68 79.59 -1.90
N VAL A 187 30.81 78.96 -0.72
CA VAL A 187 31.49 79.56 0.43
C VAL A 187 32.97 79.80 0.13
N THR A 188 33.66 78.88 -0.54
CA THR A 188 35.06 79.09 -0.93
C THR A 188 35.22 80.21 -1.96
N GLY A 189 34.30 80.33 -2.93
CA GLY A 189 34.29 81.45 -3.89
C GLY A 189 33.99 82.79 -3.21
N ASN A 190 33.05 82.82 -2.28
CA ASN A 190 32.75 84.00 -1.46
C ASN A 190 33.95 84.39 -0.58
N LEU A 191 34.67 83.41 -0.02
CA LEU A 191 35.90 83.65 0.72
C LEU A 191 36.99 84.25 -0.17
N GLN A 192 37.22 83.69 -1.36
CA GLN A 192 38.20 84.19 -2.32
C GLN A 192 37.88 85.63 -2.75
N THR A 193 36.63 85.92 -3.13
CA THR A 193 36.24 87.29 -3.49
C THR A 193 36.33 88.27 -2.32
N ALA A 194 36.09 87.81 -1.08
CA ALA A 194 36.30 88.64 0.11
C ALA A 194 37.80 88.87 0.38
N GLN A 195 38.66 87.89 0.13
CA GLN A 195 40.12 88.03 0.21
C GLN A 195 40.65 89.00 -0.85
N GLU A 196 40.22 88.88 -2.10
CA GLU A 196 40.58 89.82 -3.19
C GLU A 196 40.15 91.25 -2.84
N ARG A 197 38.91 91.44 -2.35
CA ARG A 197 38.46 92.76 -1.89
C ARG A 197 39.24 93.27 -0.69
N LEU A 198 39.69 92.38 0.21
CA LEU A 198 40.53 92.77 1.34
C LEU A 198 41.88 93.25 0.84
N GLU A 199 42.52 92.52 -0.08
CA GLU A 199 43.79 92.91 -0.73
C GLU A 199 43.65 94.24 -1.47
N GLU A 200 42.57 94.45 -2.22
CA GLU A 200 42.26 95.74 -2.86
C GLU A 200 42.17 96.86 -1.82
N ARG A 201 41.42 96.66 -0.73
CA ARG A 201 41.28 97.66 0.34
C ARG A 201 42.57 97.91 1.09
N GLU A 202 43.40 96.89 1.31
CA GLU A 202 44.73 97.05 1.90
C GLU A 202 45.61 97.89 0.97
N SER A 203 45.58 97.67 -0.34
CA SER A 203 46.31 98.49 -1.31
C SER A 203 45.80 99.94 -1.38
N ASP A 204 44.48 100.15 -1.29
CA ASP A 204 43.88 101.48 -1.21
C ASP A 204 44.28 102.19 0.09
N VAL A 205 44.32 101.47 1.22
CA VAL A 205 44.76 102.01 2.51
C VAL A 205 46.23 102.37 2.44
N GLU A 206 47.10 101.53 1.87
CA GLU A 206 48.51 101.86 1.64
C GLU A 206 48.64 103.13 0.78
N ALA A 207 47.89 103.24 -0.32
CA ALA A 207 47.87 104.42 -1.18
C ALA A 207 47.38 105.67 -0.42
N LEU A 208 46.28 105.57 0.31
CA LEU A 208 45.75 106.65 1.15
C LEU A 208 46.68 106.99 2.31
N GLU A 209 47.42 106.05 2.88
CA GLU A 209 48.43 106.31 3.89
C GLU A 209 49.59 107.10 3.29
N THR A 210 50.06 106.74 2.09
CA THR A 210 51.06 107.53 1.38
C THR A 210 50.55 108.93 1.03
N GLU A 211 49.30 109.06 0.61
CA GLU A 211 48.68 110.35 0.30
C GLU A 211 48.37 111.15 1.58
N ASN A 212 48.02 110.52 2.69
CA ASN A 212 47.83 111.17 3.99
C ASN A 212 49.17 111.64 4.57
N ILE A 213 50.25 110.88 4.38
CA ILE A 213 51.61 111.34 4.68
C ILE A 213 51.96 112.55 3.80
N ARG A 214 51.59 112.55 2.50
CA ARG A 214 51.76 113.69 1.59
C ARG A 214 50.91 114.90 2.01
N LEU A 215 49.63 114.73 2.30
CA LEU A 215 48.71 115.78 2.72
C LEU A 215 49.01 116.30 4.12
N LYS A 216 49.52 115.47 5.04
CA LYS A 216 50.09 115.93 6.32
C LYS A 216 51.36 116.76 6.11
N SER A 217 52.10 116.51 5.02
CA SER A 217 53.22 117.36 4.62
C SER A 217 52.79 118.60 3.83
N GLU A 218 51.57 118.64 3.26
CA GLU A 218 51.11 119.72 2.36
C GLU A 218 49.94 120.59 2.88
N GLY A 219 49.19 120.21 3.92
CA GLY A 219 47.88 120.82 4.20
C GLY A 219 47.67 121.35 5.62
N THR A 220 47.86 122.66 5.79
CA THR A 220 47.18 123.48 6.81
C THR A 220 45.70 123.64 6.43
N ASP A 221 44.80 123.03 7.21
CA ASP A 221 43.46 123.57 7.52
C ASP A 221 42.81 122.65 8.58
N THR A 222 43.29 122.78 9.80
CA THR A 222 42.88 121.99 10.96
C THR A 222 41.43 122.24 11.39
N GLU A 223 40.82 123.34 10.95
CA GLU A 223 39.52 123.79 11.46
C GLU A 223 38.32 123.13 10.75
N ALA A 224 38.35 122.97 9.43
CA ALA A 224 37.31 122.24 8.69
C ALA A 224 37.31 120.74 9.02
N LEU A 225 38.50 120.15 9.21
CA LEU A 225 38.65 118.77 9.68
C LEU A 225 38.09 118.57 11.09
N ASN A 226 38.16 119.59 11.96
CA ASN A 226 37.64 119.49 13.32
C ASN A 226 36.11 119.58 13.38
N VAL A 227 35.47 120.28 12.44
CA VAL A 227 34.01 120.35 12.33
C VAL A 227 33.44 119.04 11.74
N LEU A 228 34.00 118.54 10.64
CA LEU A 228 33.61 117.24 10.07
C LEU A 228 33.90 116.08 11.04
N LYS A 229 35.00 116.13 11.80
CA LYS A 229 35.25 115.15 12.88
C LYS A 229 34.21 115.21 13.98
N ARG A 230 33.68 116.40 14.32
CA ARG A 230 32.61 116.55 15.32
C ARG A 230 31.30 115.97 14.82
N GLU A 231 30.85 116.38 13.63
CA GLU A 231 29.59 115.88 13.05
C GLU A 231 29.64 114.37 12.77
N LEU A 232 30.77 113.86 12.26
CA LEU A 232 30.99 112.42 12.12
C LEU A 232 31.04 111.71 13.48
N SER A 233 31.61 112.33 14.51
CA SER A 233 31.60 111.75 15.86
C SER A 233 30.20 111.71 16.48
N GLU A 234 29.33 112.69 16.20
CA GLU A 234 27.93 112.69 16.63
C GLU A 234 27.10 111.64 15.88
N GLN A 235 27.26 111.53 14.56
CA GLN A 235 26.60 110.49 13.77
C GLN A 235 27.10 109.09 14.16
N LEU A 236 28.41 108.90 14.35
CA LEU A 236 28.97 107.66 14.88
C LEU A 236 28.50 107.39 16.31
N ALA A 237 28.30 108.40 17.15
CA ALA A 237 27.72 108.22 18.48
C ALA A 237 26.26 107.78 18.42
N GLN A 238 25.46 108.32 17.49
CA GLN A 238 24.06 107.93 17.30
C GLN A 238 23.94 106.53 16.68
N VAL A 239 24.76 106.19 15.69
CA VAL A 239 24.86 104.83 15.13
C VAL A 239 25.31 103.86 16.21
N ARG A 240 26.32 104.20 17.03
CA ARG A 240 26.73 103.36 18.17
C ARG A 240 25.64 103.20 19.21
N ARG A 241 24.82 104.23 19.48
CA ARG A 241 23.66 104.11 20.38
C ARG A 241 22.62 103.14 19.81
N LEU A 242 22.25 103.28 18.53
CA LEU A 242 21.30 102.38 17.86
C LEU A 242 21.84 100.95 17.73
N GLU A 243 23.13 100.78 17.44
CA GLU A 243 23.80 99.47 17.45
C GLU A 243 23.83 98.85 18.85
N ASN A 244 24.05 99.67 19.89
CA ASN A 244 24.04 99.21 21.28
C ASN A 244 22.63 98.83 21.75
N GLU A 245 21.57 99.40 21.15
CA GLU A 245 20.17 99.04 21.40
C GLU A 245 19.72 97.82 20.57
N LEU A 246 20.17 97.68 19.32
CA LEU A 246 19.84 96.57 18.42
C LEU A 246 20.59 95.28 18.76
N ARG A 247 21.87 95.35 19.17
CA ARG A 247 22.66 94.16 19.55
C ARG A 247 22.02 93.31 20.66
N PRO A 248 21.56 93.86 21.80
CA PRO A 248 20.94 93.05 22.84
C PRO A 248 19.61 92.44 22.37
N LEU A 249 18.84 93.15 21.54
CA LEU A 249 17.59 92.65 20.95
C LEU A 249 17.84 91.50 19.96
N GLN A 250 18.82 91.64 19.08
CA GLN A 250 19.25 90.56 18.18
C GLN A 250 19.80 89.36 18.96
N LYS A 251 20.57 89.60 20.03
CA LYS A 251 21.04 88.53 20.91
C LYS A 251 19.91 87.88 21.70
N SER A 252 18.87 88.60 22.12
CA SER A 252 17.69 88.00 22.74
C SER A 252 16.88 87.19 21.73
N GLN A 253 16.70 87.69 20.51
CA GLN A 253 15.98 86.96 19.46
C GLN A 253 16.68 85.64 19.12
N LYS A 254 18.00 85.66 18.90
CA LYS A 254 18.79 84.42 18.69
C LYS A 254 18.70 83.46 19.87
N ARG A 255 18.66 83.98 21.11
CA ARG A 255 18.48 83.15 22.30
C ARG A 255 17.09 82.55 22.38
N VAL A 256 16.05 83.27 21.96
CA VAL A 256 14.67 82.76 21.89
C VAL A 256 14.55 81.68 20.81
N GLU A 257 15.11 81.92 19.62
CA GLU A 257 15.13 80.93 18.52
C GLU A 257 15.82 79.63 18.95
N VAL A 258 17.00 79.71 19.59
CA VAL A 258 17.69 78.53 20.13
C VAL A 258 16.87 77.81 21.20
N VAL A 259 16.13 78.55 22.04
CA VAL A 259 15.25 77.94 23.06
C VAL A 259 14.02 77.30 22.41
N GLU A 260 13.46 77.88 21.35
CA GLU A 260 12.36 77.30 20.59
C GLU A 260 12.79 76.04 19.85
N GLU A 261 13.96 76.02 19.23
CA GLU A 261 14.54 74.82 18.61
C GLU A 261 14.82 73.72 19.65
N GLN A 262 15.40 74.07 20.80
CA GLN A 262 15.61 73.13 21.90
C GLN A 262 14.27 72.61 22.45
N LYS A 263 13.25 73.46 22.55
CA LYS A 263 11.91 73.06 22.96
C LYS A 263 11.29 72.10 21.95
N MET A 264 11.35 72.40 20.66
CA MET A 264 10.86 71.51 19.60
C MET A 264 11.61 70.16 19.59
N ALA A 265 12.92 70.18 19.80
CA ALA A 265 13.72 68.97 19.91
C ALA A 265 13.35 68.14 21.14
N LEU A 266 13.14 68.78 22.30
CA LEU A 266 12.69 68.11 23.52
C LEU A 266 11.26 67.58 23.40
N GLU A 267 10.35 68.31 22.74
CA GLU A 267 8.98 67.85 22.46
C GLU A 267 8.97 66.65 21.52
N SER A 268 9.81 66.66 20.47
CA SER A 268 10.00 65.50 19.60
C SER A 268 10.58 64.30 20.35
N GLN A 269 11.59 64.51 21.20
CA GLN A 269 12.13 63.45 22.06
C GLN A 269 11.09 62.90 23.04
N LEU A 270 10.24 63.74 23.60
CA LEU A 270 9.14 63.33 24.48
C LEU A 270 8.12 62.47 23.72
N GLN A 271 7.71 62.88 22.51
CA GLN A 271 6.81 62.09 21.66
C GLN A 271 7.42 60.73 21.29
N MET A 272 8.72 60.69 20.98
CA MET A 272 9.42 59.43 20.73
C MET A 272 9.46 58.56 22.00
N MET A 273 9.71 59.14 23.17
CA MET A 273 9.68 58.41 24.45
C MET A 273 8.29 57.84 24.74
N GLU A 274 7.23 58.62 24.54
CA GLU A 274 5.84 58.16 24.68
C GLU A 274 5.51 57.00 23.73
N SER A 275 6.02 57.04 22.48
CA SER A 275 5.84 55.94 21.53
C SER A 275 6.54 54.66 21.97
N VAL A 276 7.78 54.76 22.49
CA VAL A 276 8.53 53.62 23.02
C VAL A 276 7.89 53.06 24.28
N GLU A 277 7.35 53.91 25.16
CA GLU A 277 6.58 53.45 26.32
C GLU A 277 5.32 52.67 25.90
N ALA A 278 4.62 53.12 24.85
CA ALA A 278 3.46 52.42 24.32
C ALA A 278 3.86 51.05 23.74
N GLU A 279 4.95 50.98 22.98
CA GLU A 279 5.49 49.71 22.47
C GLU A 279 5.92 48.77 23.60
N LEU A 280 6.57 49.30 24.64
CA LEU A 280 6.99 48.53 25.81
C LEU A 280 5.78 47.96 26.57
N ARG A 281 4.72 48.75 26.76
CA ARG A 281 3.45 48.27 27.35
C ARG A 281 2.81 47.18 26.48
N ASN A 282 2.81 47.36 25.16
CA ASN A 282 2.28 46.34 24.23
C ASN A 282 3.06 45.03 24.30
N ILE A 283 4.39 45.09 24.38
CA ILE A 283 5.25 43.91 24.52
C ILE A 283 5.03 43.25 25.89
N GLN A 284 4.90 44.03 26.97
CA GLN A 284 4.59 43.49 28.30
C GLN A 284 3.25 42.76 28.33
N ILE A 285 2.20 43.31 27.70
CA ILE A 285 0.91 42.63 27.56
C ILE A 285 1.05 41.33 26.77
N ARG A 286 1.77 41.34 25.64
CA ARG A 286 2.01 40.11 24.86
C ARG A 286 2.75 39.05 25.67
N ASN A 287 3.77 39.44 26.43
CA ASN A 287 4.50 38.51 27.31
C ASN A 287 3.58 37.93 28.39
N GLN A 288 2.72 38.75 29.01
CA GLN A 288 1.74 38.25 29.99
C GLN A 288 0.77 37.24 29.35
N VAL A 289 0.25 37.54 28.16
CA VAL A 289 -0.62 36.61 27.43
C VAL A 289 0.10 35.29 27.13
N LEU A 290 1.33 35.34 26.64
CA LEU A 290 2.13 34.13 26.37
C LEU A 290 2.48 33.36 27.65
N GLU A 291 2.73 34.05 28.77
CA GLU A 291 2.94 33.41 30.07
C GLU A 291 1.68 32.73 30.60
N ASP A 292 0.51 33.36 30.44
CA ASP A 292 -0.77 32.80 30.84
C ASP A 292 -1.16 31.61 29.94
N GLU A 293 -0.91 31.70 28.63
CA GLU A 293 -1.03 30.57 27.70
C GLU A 293 -0.10 29.43 28.13
N LYS A 294 1.18 29.72 28.41
CA LYS A 294 2.13 28.71 28.89
C LYS A 294 1.65 28.07 30.19
N ARG A 295 1.19 28.85 31.17
CA ARG A 295 0.61 28.32 32.41
C ARG A 295 -0.61 27.44 32.14
N SER A 296 -1.48 27.83 31.20
CA SER A 296 -2.63 27.02 30.82
C SER A 296 -2.21 25.67 30.21
N TRP A 297 -1.16 25.67 29.37
CA TRP A 297 -0.58 24.44 28.83
C TRP A 297 0.11 23.62 29.92
N ASP A 298 0.88 24.24 30.81
CA ASP A 298 1.53 23.56 31.92
C ASP A 298 0.48 22.89 32.82
N THR A 299 -0.67 23.52 33.09
CA THR A 299 -1.77 22.90 33.83
C THR A 299 -2.47 21.77 33.07
N LEU A 300 -2.50 21.81 31.75
CA LEU A 300 -3.07 20.75 30.92
C LEU A 300 -2.14 19.54 30.81
N LEU A 301 -0.82 19.79 30.72
CA LEU A 301 0.21 18.76 30.64
C LEU A 301 0.48 18.12 32.02
N GLN A 302 0.38 18.89 33.10
CA GLN A 302 0.51 18.41 34.48
C GLN A 302 -0.88 18.11 35.05
N GLY A 303 -1.52 17.05 34.57
CA GLY A 303 -2.66 16.45 35.27
C GLY A 303 -2.25 16.05 36.70
N PRO A 304 -3.11 16.23 37.73
CA PRO A 304 -2.72 16.03 39.12
C PRO A 304 -2.31 14.58 39.38
N GLY A 305 -0.99 14.34 39.50
CA GLY A 305 -0.40 13.10 40.00
C GLY A 305 0.22 12.14 38.97
N GLN A 306 0.38 12.52 37.70
CA GLN A 306 1.05 11.69 36.68
C GLN A 306 2.27 12.39 36.08
N GLU A 307 3.30 11.61 35.75
CA GLU A 307 4.41 12.04 34.89
C GLU A 307 3.84 12.55 33.56
N ALA A 308 4.41 13.63 33.00
CA ALA A 308 3.89 14.27 31.80
C ALA A 308 3.81 13.27 30.63
N GLU A 309 2.61 12.77 30.33
CA GLU A 309 2.36 11.79 29.26
C GLU A 309 2.69 12.36 27.86
N PHE A 310 2.80 13.69 27.75
CA PHE A 310 3.05 14.41 26.52
C PHE A 310 4.12 15.49 26.72
N GLU A 311 5.21 15.42 25.94
CA GLU A 311 6.35 16.35 26.04
C GLU A 311 6.14 17.67 25.27
N SER A 312 5.14 17.73 24.39
CA SER A 312 4.88 18.90 23.52
C SER A 312 3.39 19.08 23.19
N PRO A 313 2.87 20.32 23.08
CA PRO A 313 1.51 20.58 22.60
C PRO A 313 1.18 19.90 21.25
N GLU A 314 2.16 19.78 20.35
CA GLU A 314 1.97 19.06 19.09
C GLU A 314 1.68 17.56 19.31
N SER A 315 2.28 16.95 20.33
CA SER A 315 2.06 15.54 20.65
C SER A 315 0.64 15.30 21.16
N ILE A 316 0.05 16.27 21.89
CA ILE A 316 -1.36 16.23 22.32
C ILE A 316 -2.29 16.33 21.12
N VAL A 317 -2.01 17.24 20.17
CA VAL A 317 -2.82 17.36 18.94
C VAL A 317 -2.74 16.09 18.11
N ARG A 318 -1.54 15.50 17.96
CA ARG A 318 -1.37 14.22 17.26
C ARG A 318 -2.12 13.09 17.96
N ALA A 319 -2.03 13.00 19.28
CA ALA A 319 -2.77 12.01 20.06
C ALA A 319 -4.29 12.21 19.96
N LEU A 320 -4.77 13.45 19.94
CA LEU A 320 -6.19 13.76 19.75
C LEU A 320 -6.68 13.41 18.34
N VAL A 321 -5.87 13.67 17.32
CA VAL A 321 -6.16 13.25 15.94
C VAL A 321 -6.18 11.73 15.83
N GLN A 322 -5.20 11.04 16.42
CA GLN A 322 -5.17 9.58 16.48
C GLN A 322 -6.40 9.03 17.20
N ALA A 323 -6.76 9.56 18.37
CA ALA A 323 -7.96 9.16 19.11
C ALA A 323 -9.27 9.43 18.34
N ARG A 324 -9.32 10.48 17.51
CA ARG A 324 -10.45 10.74 16.60
C ARG A 324 -10.53 9.72 15.47
N ILE A 325 -9.39 9.36 14.87
CA ILE A 325 -9.32 8.33 13.82
C ILE A 325 -9.72 6.97 14.41
N GLU A 326 -9.22 6.63 15.59
CA GLU A 326 -9.56 5.41 16.31
C GLU A 326 -11.06 5.36 16.62
N ASN A 327 -11.64 6.45 17.17
CA ASN A 327 -13.09 6.51 17.40
C ASN A 327 -13.89 6.36 16.11
N ALA A 328 -13.49 7.02 15.01
CA ALA A 328 -14.16 6.87 13.73
C ALA A 328 -14.09 5.40 13.23
N SER A 329 -12.94 4.75 13.36
CA SER A 329 -12.76 3.35 12.97
C SER A 329 -13.56 2.38 13.84
N LEU A 330 -13.69 2.66 15.15
CA LEU A 330 -14.51 1.88 16.07
C LEU A 330 -15.99 2.06 15.76
N VAL A 331 -16.44 3.27 15.44
CA VAL A 331 -17.81 3.55 15.00
C VAL A 331 -18.13 2.83 13.69
N GLU A 332 -17.21 2.84 12.71
CA GLU A 332 -17.37 2.09 11.46
C GLU A 332 -17.46 0.58 11.72
N ARG A 333 -16.58 0.04 12.57
CA ARG A 333 -16.62 -1.38 12.95
C ARG A 333 -17.90 -1.74 13.70
N ILE A 334 -18.39 -0.87 14.58
CA ILE A 334 -19.69 -1.06 15.26
C ILE A 334 -20.82 -1.04 14.24
N GLY A 335 -20.81 -0.11 13.27
CA GLY A 335 -21.79 -0.05 12.20
C GLY A 335 -21.81 -1.32 11.35
N HIS A 336 -20.63 -1.86 11.02
CA HIS A 336 -20.50 -3.12 10.30
C HIS A 336 -21.04 -4.30 11.11
N ILE A 337 -20.65 -4.45 12.38
CA ILE A 337 -21.17 -5.51 13.26
C ILE A 337 -22.69 -5.39 13.44
N GLN A 338 -23.22 -4.17 13.57
CA GLN A 338 -24.66 -3.93 13.64
C GLN A 338 -25.35 -4.38 12.35
N SER A 339 -24.79 -4.08 11.18
CA SER A 339 -25.34 -4.56 9.90
C SER A 339 -25.35 -6.08 9.80
N GLU A 340 -24.24 -6.75 10.14
CA GLU A 340 -24.18 -8.22 10.18
C GLU A 340 -25.17 -8.82 11.20
N ALA A 341 -25.35 -8.17 12.35
CA ALA A 341 -26.30 -8.60 13.37
C ALA A 341 -27.75 -8.45 12.88
N THR A 342 -28.07 -7.38 12.15
CA THR A 342 -29.39 -7.21 11.53
C THR A 342 -29.64 -8.27 10.46
N GLU A 343 -28.67 -8.57 9.59
CA GLU A 343 -28.78 -9.62 8.58
C GLU A 343 -28.98 -11.00 9.22
N LYS A 344 -28.21 -11.34 10.26
CA LYS A 344 -28.36 -12.59 11.01
C LYS A 344 -29.72 -12.66 11.72
N SER A 345 -30.22 -11.55 12.27
CA SER A 345 -31.54 -11.50 12.88
C SER A 345 -32.66 -11.69 11.86
N GLU A 346 -32.53 -11.12 10.66
CA GLU A 346 -33.50 -11.33 9.57
C GLU A 346 -33.48 -12.78 9.08
N LEU A 347 -32.30 -13.38 8.94
CA LEU A 347 -32.16 -14.80 8.59
C LEU A 347 -32.77 -15.69 9.67
N ALA A 348 -32.51 -15.41 10.95
CA ALA A 348 -33.12 -16.14 12.06
C ALA A 348 -34.65 -16.01 12.03
N ALA A 349 -35.19 -14.81 11.81
CA ALA A 349 -36.63 -14.60 11.68
C ALA A 349 -37.24 -15.35 10.48
N ARG A 350 -36.54 -15.41 9.34
CA ARG A 350 -36.96 -16.22 8.18
C ARG A 350 -36.99 -17.71 8.51
N LEU A 351 -35.93 -18.23 9.14
CA LEU A 351 -35.84 -19.64 9.55
C LEU A 351 -36.89 -20.00 10.62
N GLU A 352 -37.18 -19.09 11.56
CA GLU A 352 -38.26 -19.26 12.53
C GLU A 352 -39.63 -19.28 11.82
N GLY A 353 -39.83 -18.42 10.82
CA GLY A 353 -41.00 -18.43 9.95
C GLY A 353 -41.18 -19.75 9.22
N GLU A 354 -40.12 -20.26 8.58
CA GLU A 354 -40.10 -21.57 7.91
C GLU A 354 -40.33 -22.74 8.88
N LYS A 355 -39.73 -22.69 10.06
CA LYS A 355 -39.98 -23.68 11.11
C LYS A 355 -41.45 -23.67 11.52
N HIS A 356 -42.06 -22.49 11.63
CA HIS A 356 -43.47 -22.35 11.98
C HIS A 356 -44.41 -22.83 10.85
N THR A 357 -44.08 -22.57 9.58
CA THR A 357 -44.85 -23.11 8.45
C THR A 357 -44.73 -24.63 8.36
N LEU A 358 -43.52 -25.19 8.50
CA LEU A 358 -43.29 -26.64 8.55
C LEU A 358 -44.01 -27.28 9.74
N HIS A 359 -44.03 -26.63 10.92
CA HIS A 359 -44.77 -27.13 12.07
C HIS A 359 -46.28 -27.16 11.79
N LYS A 360 -46.83 -26.12 11.17
CA LYS A 360 -48.24 -26.10 10.72
C LYS A 360 -48.53 -27.18 9.68
N GLU A 361 -47.61 -27.45 8.76
CA GLU A 361 -47.76 -28.54 7.78
C GLU A 361 -47.69 -29.92 8.44
N LEU A 362 -46.81 -30.10 9.43
CA LEU A 362 -46.73 -31.32 10.25
C LEU A 362 -48.00 -31.54 11.08
N GLU A 363 -48.54 -30.48 11.68
CA GLU A 363 -49.82 -30.54 12.40
C GLU A 363 -50.98 -30.86 11.47
N LYS A 364 -51.02 -30.27 10.26
CA LYS A 364 -52.01 -30.63 9.22
C LYS A 364 -51.85 -32.07 8.76
N ALA A 365 -50.62 -32.56 8.56
CA ALA A 365 -50.36 -33.95 8.19
C ALA A 365 -50.74 -34.92 9.32
N ARG A 366 -50.48 -34.56 10.59
CA ARG A 366 -50.91 -35.32 11.76
C ARG A 366 -52.42 -35.29 11.92
N ALA A 367 -53.09 -34.15 11.72
CA ALA A 367 -54.53 -34.04 11.74
C ALA A 367 -55.18 -34.85 10.61
N ASN A 368 -54.58 -34.86 9.42
CA ASN A 368 -55.01 -35.72 8.31
C ASN A 368 -54.75 -37.21 8.60
N GLY A 369 -53.63 -37.55 9.25
CA GLY A 369 -53.35 -38.90 9.74
C GLY A 369 -54.32 -39.36 10.83
N ALA A 370 -54.73 -38.46 11.72
CA ALA A 370 -55.72 -38.72 12.76
C ALA A 370 -57.14 -38.83 12.19
N ALA A 371 -57.50 -38.01 11.19
CA ALA A 371 -58.76 -38.13 10.45
C ALA A 371 -58.82 -39.48 9.69
N ASN A 372 -57.69 -39.96 9.17
CA ASN A 372 -57.58 -41.28 8.54
C ASN A 372 -57.50 -42.45 9.56
N ALA A 373 -57.24 -42.15 10.83
CA ALA A 373 -57.32 -43.12 11.94
C ALA A 373 -58.71 -43.20 12.57
N THR A 374 -59.59 -42.21 12.30
CA THR A 374 -60.97 -42.19 12.81
C THR A 374 -61.90 -43.10 11.99
N SER A 375 -61.46 -43.56 10.81
CA SER A 375 -62.10 -44.62 10.02
C SER A 375 -61.61 -46.04 10.37
N SER A 376 -60.64 -46.18 11.29
CA SER A 376 -60.00 -47.46 11.64
C SER A 376 -59.96 -47.73 13.15
N SER A 377 -60.98 -47.31 13.90
CA SER A 377 -61.07 -47.36 15.37
C SER A 377 -61.19 -48.77 16.01
N SER A 378 -60.77 -49.84 15.32
CA SER A 378 -60.82 -51.22 15.83
C SER A 378 -59.46 -51.85 16.18
N SER A 379 -58.31 -51.18 15.98
CA SER A 379 -56.98 -51.82 16.05
C SER A 379 -56.07 -51.44 17.25
N SER A 380 -56.43 -50.45 18.07
CA SER A 380 -55.56 -49.96 19.18
C SER A 380 -55.24 -51.00 20.27
N GLY A 381 -56.06 -52.05 20.44
CA GLY A 381 -55.79 -53.14 21.39
C GLY A 381 -54.75 -54.18 20.92
N SER A 382 -54.40 -54.20 19.63
CA SER A 382 -53.49 -55.19 19.05
C SER A 382 -52.02 -54.85 19.31
N GLU A 383 -51.68 -53.57 19.26
CA GLU A 383 -50.29 -53.10 19.30
C GLU A 383 -49.67 -53.18 20.71
N SER A 384 -50.48 -52.97 21.75
CA SER A 384 -50.06 -53.16 23.15
C SER A 384 -49.77 -54.63 23.49
N ARG A 385 -50.56 -55.58 22.94
CA ARG A 385 -50.32 -57.02 23.10
C ARG A 385 -49.12 -57.53 22.30
N ALA A 386 -48.84 -56.92 21.14
CA ALA A 386 -47.68 -57.25 20.34
C ALA A 386 -46.36 -56.86 21.04
N ARG A 387 -46.34 -55.68 21.68
CA ARG A 387 -45.18 -55.23 22.48
C ARG A 387 -44.89 -56.14 23.68
N LEU A 388 -45.93 -56.55 24.40
CA LEU A 388 -45.77 -57.43 25.57
C LEU A 388 -45.27 -58.85 25.19
N ARG A 389 -45.61 -59.33 23.99
CA ARG A 389 -45.07 -60.60 23.46
C ARG A 389 -43.59 -60.49 23.07
N LEU A 390 -43.19 -59.37 22.46
CA LEU A 390 -41.80 -59.11 22.09
C LEU A 390 -40.89 -58.96 23.31
N GLU A 391 -41.36 -58.30 24.38
CA GLU A 391 -40.60 -58.23 25.65
C GLU A 391 -40.45 -59.61 26.31
N ARG A 392 -41.49 -60.46 26.23
CA ARG A 392 -41.41 -61.84 26.76
C ARG A 392 -40.48 -62.72 25.92
N GLN A 393 -40.44 -62.54 24.61
CA GLN A 393 -39.48 -63.22 23.73
C GLN A 393 -38.05 -62.75 23.99
N ARG A 394 -37.84 -61.44 24.20
CA ARG A 394 -36.51 -60.88 24.55
C ARG A 394 -35.99 -61.44 25.87
N THR A 395 -36.84 -61.52 26.88
CA THR A 395 -36.45 -62.05 28.20
C THR A 395 -36.18 -63.56 28.18
N LEU A 396 -36.87 -64.33 27.34
CA LEU A 396 -36.56 -65.74 27.12
C LEU A 396 -35.25 -65.92 26.35
N ALA A 397 -35.02 -65.15 25.29
CA ALA A 397 -33.77 -65.19 24.53
C ALA A 397 -32.56 -64.81 25.40
N LEU A 398 -32.69 -63.83 26.31
CA LEU A 398 -31.62 -63.50 27.26
C LEU A 398 -31.30 -64.64 28.22
N LYS A 399 -32.32 -65.36 28.72
CA LYS A 399 -32.12 -66.54 29.56
C LYS A 399 -31.54 -67.71 28.79
N GLU A 400 -31.90 -67.88 27.51
CA GLU A 400 -31.28 -68.87 26.62
C GLU A 400 -29.82 -68.54 26.35
N VAL A 401 -29.47 -67.26 26.14
CA VAL A 401 -28.07 -66.83 26.01
C VAL A 401 -27.29 -67.05 27.30
N GLU A 402 -27.87 -66.76 28.46
CA GLU A 402 -27.25 -67.04 29.76
C GLU A 402 -27.07 -68.55 29.99
N TYR A 403 -28.05 -69.36 29.59
CA TYR A 403 -27.98 -70.82 29.67
C TYR A 403 -26.94 -71.41 28.71
N LEU A 404 -26.86 -70.91 27.47
CA LEU A 404 -25.85 -71.32 26.48
C LEU A 404 -24.45 -70.91 26.92
N ARG A 405 -24.30 -69.74 27.57
CA ARG A 405 -23.02 -69.34 28.19
C ARG A 405 -22.64 -70.25 29.35
N ALA A 406 -23.60 -70.66 30.19
CA ALA A 406 -23.34 -71.61 31.26
C ALA A 406 -22.99 -73.01 30.73
N GLN A 407 -23.61 -73.45 29.61
CA GLN A 407 -23.25 -74.69 28.93
C GLN A 407 -21.85 -74.62 28.29
N LEU A 408 -21.51 -73.53 27.62
CA LEU A 408 -20.15 -73.34 27.08
C LEU A 408 -19.11 -73.35 28.19
N LYS A 409 -19.39 -72.68 29.31
CA LYS A 409 -18.51 -72.72 30.49
C LYS A 409 -18.38 -74.13 31.07
N ALA A 410 -19.47 -74.91 31.13
CA ALA A 410 -19.41 -76.30 31.55
C ALA A 410 -18.61 -77.17 30.57
N PHE A 411 -18.68 -76.91 29.26
CA PHE A 411 -17.84 -77.58 28.26
C PHE A 411 -16.37 -77.17 28.38
N ASP A 412 -16.06 -75.91 28.68
CA ASP A 412 -14.68 -75.48 28.96
C ASP A 412 -14.15 -76.14 30.25
N ASP A 413 -14.98 -76.27 31.29
CA ASP A 413 -14.67 -76.98 32.54
C ASP A 413 -14.52 -78.51 32.31
N GLU A 414 -15.28 -79.10 31.40
CA GLU A 414 -15.18 -80.51 31.00
C GLU A 414 -13.95 -80.77 30.10
N GLU A 415 -13.64 -79.87 29.16
CA GLU A 415 -12.43 -79.96 28.33
C GLU A 415 -11.15 -79.79 29.16
N THR A 416 -11.16 -78.92 30.18
CA THR A 416 -10.02 -78.76 31.11
C THR A 416 -9.82 -79.96 32.03
N THR A 417 -10.88 -80.72 32.35
CA THR A 417 -10.80 -81.89 33.23
C THR A 417 -10.57 -83.22 32.49
N MET A 418 -10.98 -83.32 31.23
CA MET A 418 -10.89 -84.57 30.44
C MET A 418 -9.71 -84.61 29.45
N ASN A 419 -9.08 -83.46 29.11
CA ASN A 419 -7.95 -83.39 28.17
C ASN A 419 -6.62 -82.98 28.84
N VAL A 420 -6.26 -83.63 29.97
CA VAL A 420 -4.95 -83.38 30.63
C VAL A 420 -3.77 -84.01 29.86
N GLU A 421 -4.03 -85.00 28.99
CA GLU A 421 -2.97 -85.76 28.29
C GLU A 421 -2.65 -85.27 26.87
N GLU A 422 -3.47 -84.40 26.28
CA GLU A 422 -3.19 -83.71 25.02
C GLU A 422 -3.16 -82.20 25.28
N ASN A 423 -1.95 -81.62 25.44
CA ASN A 423 -1.71 -80.17 25.56
C ASN A 423 -2.24 -79.39 24.32
N ARG A 424 -3.56 -79.24 24.22
CA ARG A 424 -4.29 -78.39 23.25
C ARG A 424 -5.35 -77.54 23.92
N PHE A 425 -5.35 -77.45 25.25
CA PHE A 425 -5.99 -76.34 25.94
C PHE A 425 -5.06 -75.13 25.82
N ASP A 426 -5.41 -74.18 24.96
CA ASP A 426 -4.69 -72.92 24.78
C ASP A 426 -5.01 -72.02 26.00
N SER A 427 -4.49 -72.39 27.18
CA SER A 427 -4.73 -71.68 28.45
C SER A 427 -4.44 -70.18 28.31
N GLN A 428 -3.49 -69.83 27.46
CA GLN A 428 -3.13 -68.45 27.14
C GLN A 428 -4.23 -67.71 26.38
N LYS A 429 -5.01 -68.36 25.52
CA LYS A 429 -6.18 -67.74 24.85
C LYS A 429 -7.37 -67.66 25.79
N ALA A 430 -7.62 -68.69 26.60
CA ALA A 430 -8.67 -68.64 27.63
C ALA A 430 -8.38 -67.52 28.65
N GLU A 431 -7.14 -67.40 29.12
CA GLU A 431 -6.70 -66.29 29.98
C GLU A 431 -6.73 -64.93 29.27
N HIS A 432 -6.42 -64.87 27.98
CA HIS A 432 -6.50 -63.62 27.22
C HIS A 432 -7.95 -63.18 27.03
N ILE A 433 -8.86 -64.11 26.72
CA ILE A 433 -10.29 -63.86 26.63
C ILE A 433 -10.83 -63.45 28.00
N ALA A 434 -10.46 -64.15 29.08
CA ALA A 434 -10.83 -63.76 30.45
C ALA A 434 -10.32 -62.36 30.81
N ARG A 435 -9.06 -62.02 30.47
CA ARG A 435 -8.51 -60.67 30.66
C ARG A 435 -9.22 -59.61 29.82
N LEU A 436 -9.65 -59.96 28.60
CA LEU A 436 -10.42 -59.06 27.73
C LEU A 436 -11.85 -58.87 28.26
N GLU A 437 -12.48 -59.93 28.78
CA GLU A 437 -13.78 -59.87 29.44
C GLU A 437 -13.71 -59.08 30.75
N ASP A 438 -12.64 -59.24 31.52
CA ASP A 438 -12.34 -58.42 32.69
C ASP A 438 -12.12 -56.96 32.32
N LEU A 439 -11.37 -56.67 31.24
CA LEU A 439 -11.24 -55.30 30.72
C LEU A 439 -12.57 -54.75 30.23
N LEU A 440 -13.43 -55.56 29.60
CA LEU A 440 -14.75 -55.12 29.14
C LEU A 440 -15.71 -54.90 30.30
N THR A 441 -15.62 -55.69 31.37
CA THR A 441 -16.39 -55.48 32.59
C THR A 441 -15.88 -54.29 33.38
N GLN A 442 -14.56 -54.10 33.46
CA GLN A 442 -13.93 -52.89 34.00
C GLN A 442 -14.35 -51.67 33.20
N HIS A 443 -14.29 -51.68 31.87
CA HIS A 443 -14.76 -50.56 31.05
C HIS A 443 -16.27 -50.33 31.17
N ARG A 444 -17.08 -51.37 31.37
CA ARG A 444 -18.52 -51.19 31.66
C ARG A 444 -18.76 -50.62 33.05
N GLN A 445 -17.96 -51.01 34.04
CA GLN A 445 -17.99 -50.46 35.39
C GLN A 445 -17.49 -49.01 35.39
N GLU A 446 -16.41 -48.70 34.69
CA GLU A 446 -15.91 -47.35 34.46
C GLU A 446 -16.92 -46.51 33.69
N LEU A 447 -17.59 -47.05 32.66
CA LEU A 447 -18.67 -46.34 31.98
C LEU A 447 -19.86 -46.12 32.91
N HIS A 448 -20.20 -47.08 33.77
CA HIS A 448 -21.26 -46.92 34.76
C HIS A 448 -20.85 -45.92 35.86
N GLU A 449 -19.62 -45.95 36.34
CA GLU A 449 -19.06 -44.98 37.28
C GLU A 449 -18.94 -43.61 36.65
N LEU A 450 -18.53 -43.50 35.38
CA LEU A 450 -18.50 -42.24 34.63
C LEU A 450 -19.92 -41.74 34.37
N HIS A 451 -20.89 -42.63 34.13
CA HIS A 451 -22.29 -42.26 34.01
C HIS A 451 -22.88 -41.85 35.37
N GLU A 452 -22.46 -42.51 36.45
CA GLU A 452 -22.85 -42.17 37.81
C GLU A 452 -22.17 -40.87 38.25
N GLN A 453 -20.92 -40.63 37.88
CA GLN A 453 -20.17 -39.39 38.07
C GLN A 453 -20.69 -38.27 37.18
N LEU A 454 -21.16 -38.56 35.97
CA LEU A 454 -21.90 -37.62 35.13
C LEU A 454 -23.26 -37.32 35.73
N SER A 455 -23.99 -38.31 36.26
CA SER A 455 -25.27 -38.09 36.95
C SER A 455 -25.08 -37.37 38.28
N LYS A 456 -23.97 -37.61 39.00
CA LYS A 456 -23.57 -36.92 40.22
C LYS A 456 -23.11 -35.52 39.89
N ARG A 457 -22.39 -35.30 38.78
CA ARG A 457 -22.06 -33.97 38.27
C ARG A 457 -23.29 -33.24 37.73
N GLU A 458 -24.25 -33.91 37.13
CA GLU A 458 -25.53 -33.32 36.72
C GLU A 458 -26.39 -33.00 37.95
N ALA A 459 -26.32 -33.80 39.01
CA ALA A 459 -26.91 -33.51 40.33
C ALA A 459 -26.14 -32.43 41.11
N GLU A 460 -24.82 -32.31 40.98
CA GLU A 460 -23.98 -31.26 41.57
C GLU A 460 -24.01 -29.96 40.77
N VAL A 461 -24.31 -30.01 39.47
CA VAL A 461 -24.63 -28.87 38.59
C VAL A 461 -26.11 -28.47 38.73
N THR A 462 -26.89 -29.22 39.51
CA THR A 462 -28.19 -28.81 40.03
C THR A 462 -28.21 -28.79 41.57
N PRO A 463 -27.40 -27.95 42.25
CA PRO A 463 -27.52 -27.82 43.69
C PRO A 463 -28.69 -26.91 44.04
N THR A 464 -29.78 -27.55 44.47
CA THR A 464 -30.31 -27.37 45.84
C THR A 464 -30.15 -25.96 46.44
N ILE A 465 -31.21 -25.16 46.37
CA ILE A 465 -31.58 -24.36 47.53
C ILE A 465 -32.17 -25.35 48.54
N ASP A 466 -31.43 -25.62 49.61
CA ASP A 466 -31.89 -25.87 51.00
C ASP A 466 -30.94 -26.84 51.73
N LEU A 467 -30.58 -26.76 53.02
CA LEU A 467 -30.69 -25.83 54.15
C LEU A 467 -29.88 -26.52 55.28
N ALA A 468 -29.20 -25.77 56.15
CA ALA A 468 -28.92 -26.20 57.53
C ALA A 468 -29.74 -25.29 58.43
N ALA A 469 -31.01 -25.63 58.70
CA ALA A 469 -31.53 -26.34 59.89
C ALA A 469 -31.91 -25.37 61.05
N PRO A 470 -32.89 -25.67 61.94
CA PRO A 470 -33.61 -26.93 62.10
C PRO A 470 -35.16 -26.82 62.33
N THR A 471 -35.76 -28.01 62.46
CA THR A 471 -36.99 -28.37 63.20
C THR A 471 -38.39 -28.30 62.56
N THR A 472 -38.93 -29.52 62.46
CA THR A 472 -40.31 -29.96 62.79
C THR A 472 -41.43 -29.85 61.76
N THR A 473 -41.83 -31.06 61.33
CA THR A 473 -43.20 -31.56 61.19
C THR A 473 -44.10 -30.98 60.10
N THR A 474 -44.31 -31.84 59.10
CA THR A 474 -45.58 -32.18 58.46
C THR A 474 -46.34 -31.10 57.67
N ARG A 475 -46.68 -31.51 56.44
CA ARG A 475 -48.03 -31.46 55.84
C ARG A 475 -48.25 -30.40 54.77
N GLY A 476 -48.50 -30.90 53.56
CA GLY A 476 -49.67 -30.49 52.77
C GLY A 476 -49.57 -29.18 52.01
N ILE A 477 -49.21 -29.30 50.73
CA ILE A 477 -49.49 -28.31 49.69
C ILE A 477 -50.98 -27.96 49.67
N LYS A 478 -51.32 -26.66 49.78
CA LYS A 478 -52.35 -25.91 48.99
C LYS A 478 -52.71 -24.54 49.62
N ARG A 479 -52.18 -23.43 49.07
CA ARG A 479 -52.88 -22.21 48.58
C ARG A 479 -51.87 -21.10 48.20
N PRO A 480 -52.19 -20.24 47.20
CA PRO A 480 -51.29 -19.20 46.71
C PRO A 480 -51.26 -17.99 47.68
N LEU A 481 -50.07 -17.41 47.86
CA LEU A 481 -49.80 -16.31 48.80
C LEU A 481 -50.09 -14.91 48.20
N SER A 482 -50.25 -13.97 49.13
CA SER A 482 -50.77 -12.60 49.04
C SER A 482 -49.84 -11.60 48.30
N PRO A 483 -50.35 -10.46 47.77
CA PRO A 483 -49.57 -9.47 47.00
C PRO A 483 -48.42 -8.76 47.74
N ALA A 484 -48.36 -8.82 49.08
CA ALA A 484 -47.37 -8.06 49.87
C ALA A 484 -45.95 -8.65 49.86
N ASP A 485 -45.79 -9.97 49.63
CA ASP A 485 -44.46 -10.59 49.52
C ASP A 485 -43.85 -10.42 48.13
N SER A 486 -44.66 -10.07 47.12
CA SER A 486 -44.20 -9.87 45.75
C SER A 486 -43.30 -8.64 45.59
N ASP A 487 -43.51 -7.59 46.40
CA ASP A 487 -42.68 -6.39 46.38
C ASP A 487 -41.29 -6.66 46.96
N VAL A 488 -41.18 -7.40 48.07
CA VAL A 488 -39.90 -7.77 48.69
C VAL A 488 -39.10 -8.75 47.82
N GLU A 489 -39.78 -9.70 47.18
CA GLU A 489 -39.16 -10.59 46.19
C GLU A 489 -38.68 -9.81 44.96
N SER A 490 -39.46 -8.84 44.48
CA SER A 490 -39.07 -7.99 43.36
C SER A 490 -37.84 -7.13 43.67
N GLU A 491 -37.73 -6.59 44.88
CA GLU A 491 -36.56 -5.83 45.34
C GLU A 491 -35.32 -6.72 45.46
N ARG A 492 -35.46 -7.94 45.99
CA ARG A 492 -34.37 -8.91 46.05
C ARG A 492 -33.91 -9.33 44.66
N ILE A 493 -34.83 -9.55 43.73
CA ILE A 493 -34.53 -9.84 42.32
C ILE A 493 -33.84 -8.63 41.66
N ALA A 494 -34.27 -7.40 41.96
CA ALA A 494 -33.61 -6.18 41.46
C ALA A 494 -32.16 -6.05 41.98
N ILE A 495 -31.92 -6.36 43.26
CA ILE A 495 -30.56 -6.35 43.84
C ILE A 495 -29.70 -7.47 43.23
N LEU A 496 -30.25 -8.68 43.07
CA LEU A 496 -29.53 -9.80 42.46
C LEU A 496 -29.22 -9.56 40.98
N THR A 497 -30.14 -8.98 40.22
CA THR A 497 -29.90 -8.62 38.81
C THR A 497 -28.86 -7.51 38.69
N ARG A 498 -28.83 -6.54 39.61
CA ARG A 498 -27.76 -5.53 39.66
C ARG A 498 -26.40 -6.14 40.00
N LYS A 499 -26.35 -7.05 40.98
CA LYS A 499 -25.12 -7.79 41.33
C LYS A 499 -24.65 -8.70 40.20
N TYR A 500 -25.57 -9.38 39.52
CA TYR A 500 -25.27 -10.21 38.36
C TYR A 500 -24.73 -9.36 37.21
N ARG A 501 -25.33 -8.19 36.93
CA ARG A 501 -24.80 -7.25 35.92
C ARG A 501 -23.41 -6.72 36.31
N ALA A 502 -23.19 -6.36 37.57
CA ALA A 502 -21.88 -5.92 38.03
C ALA A 502 -20.82 -7.03 37.96
N ALA A 503 -21.19 -8.28 38.27
CA ALA A 503 -20.33 -9.44 38.12
C ALA A 503 -20.05 -9.77 36.64
N GLN A 504 -21.04 -9.60 35.77
CA GLN A 504 -20.88 -9.76 34.33
C GLN A 504 -19.95 -8.68 33.74
N GLU A 505 -20.05 -7.44 34.24
CA GLU A 505 -19.18 -6.33 33.85
C GLU A 505 -17.75 -6.50 34.38
N SER A 506 -17.57 -7.01 35.61
CA SER A 506 -16.21 -7.32 36.11
C SER A 506 -15.60 -8.52 35.39
N PHE A 507 -16.41 -9.52 35.03
CA PHE A 507 -15.98 -10.66 34.22
C PHE A 507 -15.57 -10.20 32.82
N SER A 508 -16.35 -9.35 32.16
CA SER A 508 -15.99 -8.83 30.83
C SER A 508 -14.74 -7.94 30.86
N LYS A 509 -14.56 -7.11 31.89
CA LYS A 509 -13.33 -6.32 32.11
C LYS A 509 -12.11 -7.22 32.33
N SER A 510 -12.25 -8.29 33.12
CA SER A 510 -11.19 -9.28 33.35
C SER A 510 -10.86 -10.05 32.07
N GLU A 511 -11.87 -10.44 31.28
CA GLU A 511 -11.65 -11.11 30.00
C GLU A 511 -10.95 -10.19 28.99
N GLN A 512 -11.28 -8.90 28.99
CA GLN A 512 -10.58 -7.89 28.19
C GLN A 512 -9.13 -7.71 28.64
N SER A 513 -8.86 -7.62 29.95
CA SER A 513 -7.48 -7.49 30.44
C SER A 513 -6.64 -8.73 30.12
N VAL A 514 -7.21 -9.94 30.23
CA VAL A 514 -6.54 -11.18 29.81
C VAL A 514 -6.26 -11.18 28.31
N LYS A 515 -7.19 -10.70 27.47
CA LYS A 515 -6.98 -10.57 26.02
C LYS A 515 -5.91 -9.54 25.67
N LEU A 516 -5.80 -8.45 26.42
CA LEU A 516 -4.75 -7.45 26.23
C LEU A 516 -3.39 -8.00 26.65
N LEU A 517 -3.30 -8.58 27.84
CA LEU A 517 -2.07 -9.18 28.37
C LEU A 517 -1.55 -10.33 27.48
N THR A 518 -2.45 -11.14 26.90
CA THR A 518 -2.05 -12.20 25.95
C THR A 518 -1.49 -11.61 24.66
N LYS A 519 -2.09 -10.55 24.11
CA LYS A 519 -1.56 -9.83 22.95
C LYS A 519 -0.22 -9.16 23.23
N GLU A 520 -0.06 -8.55 24.40
CA GLU A 520 1.22 -7.97 24.82
C GLU A 520 2.30 -9.05 24.98
N LEU A 521 1.94 -10.21 25.54
CA LEU A 521 2.84 -11.35 25.67
C LEU A 521 3.23 -11.91 24.29
N GLU A 522 2.30 -11.98 23.34
CA GLU A 522 2.58 -12.36 21.95
C GLU A 522 3.44 -11.33 21.22
N ALA A 523 3.19 -10.04 21.42
CA ALA A 523 3.97 -8.95 20.84
C ALA A 523 5.40 -8.89 21.41
N THR A 524 5.56 -9.08 22.72
CA THR A 524 6.89 -9.16 23.33
C THR A 524 7.63 -10.43 22.92
N LYS A 525 6.95 -11.57 22.76
CA LYS A 525 7.55 -12.78 22.19
C LYS A 525 7.96 -12.58 20.73
N SER A 526 7.14 -11.91 19.92
CA SER A 526 7.49 -11.63 18.52
C SER A 526 8.67 -10.66 18.43
N HIS A 527 8.71 -9.63 19.28
CA HIS A 527 9.84 -8.70 19.39
C HIS A 527 11.12 -9.38 19.89
N LEU A 528 11.02 -10.28 20.87
CA LEU A 528 12.16 -11.09 21.31
C LEU A 528 12.63 -12.03 20.20
N SER A 529 11.71 -12.64 19.43
CA SER A 529 12.08 -13.49 18.30
C SER A 529 12.74 -12.70 17.17
N SER A 530 12.31 -11.47 16.90
CA SER A 530 12.92 -10.59 15.90
C SER A 530 14.28 -10.08 16.37
N LEU A 531 14.44 -9.73 17.64
CA LEU A 531 15.74 -9.39 18.25
C LEU A 531 16.70 -10.59 18.26
N GLN A 532 16.22 -11.80 18.51
CA GLN A 532 17.00 -13.03 18.41
C GLN A 532 17.38 -13.37 16.95
N ALA A 533 16.49 -13.10 15.99
CA ALA A 533 16.81 -13.21 14.58
C ALA A 533 17.85 -12.16 14.15
N GLN A 534 17.73 -10.93 14.67
CA GLN A 534 18.69 -9.85 14.45
C GLN A 534 20.04 -10.12 15.11
N SER A 535 20.08 -10.77 16.28
CA SER A 535 21.35 -11.14 16.92
C SER A 535 22.08 -12.28 16.18
N ARG A 536 21.32 -13.14 15.47
CA ARG A 536 21.89 -14.13 14.53
C ARG A 536 22.44 -13.49 13.26
N THR A 537 21.95 -12.32 12.87
CA THR A 537 22.46 -11.56 11.72
C THR A 537 23.45 -10.50 12.18
N ARG A 538 24.75 -10.78 12.08
CA ARG A 538 25.76 -9.76 12.35
C ARG A 538 25.76 -8.73 11.22
N ILE A 539 25.27 -7.52 11.50
CA ILE A 539 25.37 -6.39 10.58
C ILE A 539 26.83 -5.97 10.55
N LEU A 540 27.50 -6.25 9.43
CA LEU A 540 28.86 -5.81 9.17
C LEU A 540 28.81 -4.48 8.43
N GLU A 541 29.37 -3.45 9.05
CA GLU A 541 29.65 -2.20 8.36
C GLU A 541 31.14 -2.08 8.09
N PHE A 542 31.48 -1.44 6.97
CA PHE A 542 32.84 -1.03 6.72
C PHE A 542 33.24 0.02 7.76
N ARG A 543 34.39 -0.19 8.42
CA ARG A 543 34.95 0.77 9.39
C ARG A 543 35.06 2.18 8.81
N ASP A 544 35.37 2.28 7.51
CA ASP A 544 35.47 3.54 6.76
C ASP A 544 34.26 3.75 5.84
N ASN A 545 33.04 3.64 6.39
CA ASN A 545 31.82 3.95 5.64
C ASN A 545 31.70 5.49 5.39
N PRO A 546 30.96 5.93 4.35
CA PRO A 546 30.84 7.36 4.03
C PRO A 546 30.24 8.18 5.18
N THR A 547 29.39 7.58 6.01
CA THR A 547 28.82 8.22 7.21
C THR A 547 29.88 8.50 8.27
N ALA A 548 30.77 7.55 8.53
CA ALA A 548 31.89 7.64 9.45
C ALA A 548 32.96 8.60 8.92
N GLN A 549 33.15 8.67 7.60
CA GLN A 549 33.98 9.70 6.97
C GLN A 549 33.37 11.09 7.17
N ALA A 550 32.06 11.25 6.96
CA ALA A 550 31.36 12.51 7.19
C ALA A 550 31.40 12.92 8.67
N GLU A 551 31.19 11.98 9.58
CA GLU A 551 31.32 12.20 11.02
C GLU A 551 32.76 12.58 11.41
N LYS A 552 33.76 11.89 10.86
CA LYS A 552 35.17 12.22 11.08
C LYS A 552 35.49 13.63 10.59
N ILE A 553 35.01 14.03 9.40
CA ILE A 553 35.17 15.38 8.88
C ILE A 553 34.53 16.40 9.83
N LYS A 554 33.25 16.19 10.22
CA LYS A 554 32.54 17.05 11.17
C LYS A 554 33.26 17.15 12.52
N MET A 555 33.77 16.04 13.04
CA MET A 555 34.51 16.02 14.29
C MET A 555 35.86 16.71 14.17
N THR A 556 36.54 16.58 13.03
CA THR A 556 37.78 17.33 12.78
C THR A 556 37.52 18.82 12.64
N THR A 557 36.49 19.25 11.90
CA THR A 557 36.16 20.67 11.76
C THR A 557 35.72 21.30 13.07
N LEU A 558 34.90 20.60 13.87
CA LEU A 558 34.55 21.08 15.21
C LEU A 558 35.77 21.18 16.15
N LYS A 559 36.71 20.24 16.06
CA LYS A 559 37.96 20.32 16.83
C LYS A 559 38.84 21.49 16.40
N THR A 560 39.00 21.72 15.09
CA THR A 560 39.80 22.85 14.57
C THR A 560 39.15 24.19 14.92
N LEU A 561 37.83 24.33 14.78
CA LEU A 561 37.10 25.55 15.14
C LEU A 561 37.14 25.82 16.65
N LYS A 562 37.05 24.78 17.49
CA LYS A 562 37.22 24.93 18.94
C LYS A 562 38.65 25.34 19.30
N ALA A 563 39.65 24.76 18.64
CA ALA A 563 41.05 25.15 18.85
C ALA A 563 41.29 26.61 18.40
N GLU A 564 40.75 27.01 17.25
CA GLU A 564 40.80 28.38 16.76
C GLU A 564 40.10 29.36 17.71
N ASN A 565 38.92 29.02 18.23
CA ASN A 565 38.22 29.86 19.21
C ASN A 565 39.03 30.01 20.50
N VAL A 566 39.68 28.94 20.97
CA VAL A 566 40.60 29.00 22.12
C VAL A 566 41.82 29.86 21.80
N ASP A 567 42.44 29.74 20.63
CA ASP A 567 43.59 30.53 20.20
C ASP A 567 43.24 32.02 20.06
N LEU A 568 42.09 32.33 19.45
CA LEU A 568 41.57 33.69 19.30
C LEU A 568 41.21 34.29 20.67
N LEU A 569 40.58 33.53 21.56
CA LEU A 569 40.31 33.97 22.94
C LEU A 569 41.60 34.21 23.72
N ASN A 570 42.62 33.37 23.54
CA ASN A 570 43.94 33.56 24.15
C ASN A 570 44.64 34.80 23.59
N GLN A 571 44.45 35.12 22.30
CA GLN A 571 44.96 36.33 21.67
C GLN A 571 44.23 37.59 22.14
N ILE A 572 42.91 37.53 22.38
CA ILE A 572 42.12 38.64 22.92
C ILE A 572 42.42 38.86 24.39
N ARG A 573 42.57 37.79 25.19
CA ARG A 573 42.92 37.88 26.62
C ARG A 573 44.38 38.28 26.84
N GLY A 574 45.28 37.81 25.97
CA GLY A 574 46.70 38.16 25.99
C GLY A 574 46.95 39.37 25.12
N SER A 575 46.69 40.58 25.63
CA SER A 575 47.03 41.84 24.95
C SER A 575 48.50 41.86 24.53
N ARG A 576 48.77 41.50 23.27
CA ARG A 576 50.03 41.74 22.57
C ARG A 576 49.73 42.72 21.44
N ALA A 577 49.82 44.00 21.77
CA ALA A 577 49.98 45.04 20.78
C ALA A 577 51.15 44.68 19.83
N ASN A 578 50.90 44.75 18.52
CA ASN A 578 51.90 44.80 17.44
C ASN A 578 52.76 43.56 17.13
N ILE A 579 52.18 42.36 17.02
CA ILE A 579 52.78 41.32 16.15
C ILE A 579 51.71 40.81 15.18
N LYS A 580 51.88 41.13 13.89
CA LYS A 580 51.04 40.64 12.78
C LYS A 580 51.38 39.18 12.48
N SER A 581 51.02 38.28 13.39
CA SER A 581 51.22 36.83 13.23
C SER A 581 49.87 36.16 13.01
N VAL A 582 49.71 35.48 11.88
CA VAL A 582 48.51 34.67 11.61
C VAL A 582 48.60 33.38 12.44
N PRO A 583 47.59 33.04 13.26
CA PRO A 583 47.58 31.79 14.01
C PRO A 583 47.68 30.58 13.08
N ALA A 584 48.44 29.56 13.48
CA ALA A 584 48.58 28.31 12.70
C ALA A 584 47.23 27.62 12.45
N SER A 585 46.28 27.78 13.38
CA SER A 585 44.90 27.31 13.27
C SER A 585 44.12 27.94 12.11
N VAL A 586 44.32 29.23 11.83
CA VAL A 586 43.73 29.92 10.66
C VAL A 586 44.33 29.42 9.35
N LEU A 587 45.61 29.04 9.34
CA LEU A 587 46.22 28.41 8.17
C LEU A 587 45.72 26.99 7.94
N GLU A 588 45.38 26.26 9.00
CA GLU A 588 44.80 24.92 8.91
C GLU A 588 43.34 24.95 8.44
N SER A 589 42.53 25.91 8.89
CA SER A 589 41.16 26.11 8.40
C SER A 589 41.17 26.48 6.91
N MET A 590 42.02 27.44 6.49
CA MET A 590 42.17 27.82 5.09
C MET A 590 42.64 26.66 4.19
N LYS A 591 43.53 25.80 4.70
CA LYS A 591 43.95 24.58 3.97
C LYS A 591 42.83 23.55 3.85
N LEU A 592 41.92 23.49 4.82
CA LEU A 592 40.75 22.61 4.78
C LEU A 592 39.74 23.12 3.75
N GLU A 593 39.45 24.43 3.76
CA GLU A 593 38.59 25.09 2.77
C GLU A 593 39.12 24.92 1.35
N LEU A 594 40.43 25.07 1.14
CA LEU A 594 41.05 24.86 -0.17
C LEU A 594 40.88 23.42 -0.67
N LYS A 595 41.01 22.43 0.21
CA LYS A 595 40.77 21.02 -0.13
C LYS A 595 39.29 20.74 -0.43
N GLU A 596 38.37 21.41 0.25
CA GLU A 596 36.93 21.31 -0.04
C GLU A 596 36.60 21.94 -1.40
N ALA A 597 37.18 23.10 -1.70
CA ALA A 597 37.04 23.76 -3.01
C ALA A 597 37.60 22.88 -4.14
N GLU A 598 38.78 22.27 -3.96
CA GLU A 598 39.37 21.33 -4.94
C GLU A 598 38.45 20.12 -5.20
N LYS A 599 37.84 19.56 -4.15
CA LYS A 599 36.86 18.46 -4.30
C LYS A 599 35.62 18.91 -5.07
N ALA A 600 35.08 20.09 -4.75
CA ALA A 600 33.93 20.63 -5.45
C ALA A 600 34.21 20.89 -6.94
N VAL A 601 35.41 21.37 -7.29
CA VAL A 601 35.86 21.51 -8.68
C VAL A 601 35.93 20.15 -9.37
N ALA A 602 36.55 19.15 -8.73
CA ALA A 602 36.63 17.79 -9.29
C ALA A 602 35.25 17.15 -9.51
N GLU A 603 34.27 17.41 -8.64
CA GLU A 603 32.90 16.95 -8.81
C GLU A 603 32.20 17.65 -9.99
N LYS A 604 32.37 18.97 -10.13
CA LYS A 604 31.86 19.72 -11.29
C LYS A 604 32.48 19.23 -12.59
N ASP A 605 33.78 18.95 -12.63
CA ASP A 605 34.46 18.39 -13.81
C ASP A 605 33.95 17.00 -14.17
N LYS A 606 33.71 16.14 -13.17
CA LYS A 606 33.06 14.84 -13.38
C LYS A 606 31.65 15.01 -13.97
N ARG A 607 30.87 15.97 -13.48
CA ARG A 607 29.53 16.26 -14.01
C ARG A 607 29.61 16.75 -15.46
N ILE A 608 30.53 17.67 -15.77
CA ILE A 608 30.74 18.16 -17.15
C ILE A 608 31.15 17.03 -18.08
N ARG A 609 32.04 16.13 -17.64
CA ARG A 609 32.45 14.96 -18.42
C ARG A 609 31.26 14.04 -18.73
N ARG A 610 30.45 13.71 -17.72
CA ARG A 610 29.22 12.91 -17.91
C ARG A 610 28.22 13.60 -18.85
N LEU A 611 28.05 14.91 -18.73
CA LEU A 611 27.17 15.66 -19.63
C LEU A 611 27.67 15.60 -21.08
N LYS A 612 28.98 15.71 -21.31
CA LYS A 612 29.58 15.54 -22.64
C LYS A 612 29.36 14.12 -23.16
N GLU A 613 29.57 13.10 -22.34
CA GLU A 613 29.33 11.69 -22.70
C GLU A 613 27.86 11.45 -23.10
N ILE A 614 26.90 11.93 -22.28
CA ILE A 614 25.47 11.82 -22.56
C ILE A 614 25.11 12.57 -23.84
N TRP A 615 25.64 13.77 -24.05
CA TRP A 615 25.40 14.55 -25.26
C TRP A 615 25.94 13.82 -26.50
N THR A 616 27.16 13.26 -26.43
CA THR A 616 27.72 12.48 -27.53
C THR A 616 26.90 11.23 -27.83
N ALA A 617 26.43 10.51 -26.80
CA ALA A 617 25.57 9.34 -26.96
C ALA A 617 24.22 9.70 -27.61
N LYS A 618 23.55 10.75 -27.11
CA LYS A 618 22.27 11.21 -27.66
C LYS A 618 22.41 11.75 -29.09
N SER A 619 23.54 12.41 -29.39
CA SER A 619 23.85 12.87 -30.74
C SER A 619 24.13 11.70 -31.69
N SER A 620 24.76 10.62 -31.23
CA SER A 620 24.88 9.39 -32.03
C SER A 620 23.53 8.71 -32.25
N GLU A 621 22.68 8.60 -31.23
CA GLU A 621 21.31 8.05 -31.36
C GLU A 621 20.49 8.85 -32.39
N PHE A 622 20.56 10.18 -32.33
CA PHE A 622 19.89 11.04 -33.31
C PHE A 622 20.42 10.81 -34.74
N ARG A 623 21.74 10.72 -34.91
CA ARG A 623 22.35 10.45 -36.22
C ARG A 623 21.95 9.07 -36.77
N GLU A 624 21.89 8.06 -35.91
CA GLU A 624 21.47 6.70 -36.29
C GLU A 624 19.98 6.65 -36.65
N ALA A 625 19.12 7.34 -35.90
CA ALA A 625 17.69 7.43 -36.20
C ALA A 625 17.45 8.13 -37.55
N VAL A 626 18.14 9.24 -37.82
CA VAL A 626 18.05 9.93 -39.12
C VAL A 626 18.57 9.06 -40.26
N ALA A 627 19.67 8.36 -40.05
CA ALA A 627 20.22 7.42 -41.02
C ALA A 627 19.24 6.28 -41.33
N SER A 628 18.63 5.69 -40.31
CA SER A 628 17.66 4.60 -40.43
C SER A 628 16.35 5.02 -41.09
N ILE A 629 15.79 6.18 -40.72
CA ILE A 629 14.47 6.64 -41.19
C ILE A 629 14.56 7.32 -42.55
N LEU A 630 15.50 8.26 -42.72
CA LEU A 630 15.62 9.08 -43.93
C LEU A 630 16.66 8.54 -44.92
N GLY A 631 17.47 7.56 -44.54
CA GLY A 631 18.51 7.00 -45.40
C GLY A 631 19.75 7.88 -45.56
N TYR A 632 19.95 8.85 -44.66
CA TYR A 632 21.05 9.82 -44.72
C TYR A 632 21.93 9.82 -43.47
N LYS A 633 23.23 9.62 -43.64
CA LYS A 633 24.23 9.81 -42.59
C LYS A 633 24.62 11.28 -42.51
N LEU A 634 24.46 11.88 -41.33
CA LEU A 634 24.83 13.27 -41.05
C LEU A 634 26.14 13.32 -40.27
N ASP A 635 27.15 14.02 -40.79
CA ASP A 635 28.42 14.27 -40.12
C ASP A 635 28.59 15.79 -39.89
N PHE A 636 28.57 16.19 -38.62
CA PHE A 636 28.73 17.59 -38.20
C PHE A 636 30.21 17.97 -38.21
N MET A 637 30.59 18.92 -39.05
CA MET A 637 31.96 19.39 -39.18
C MET A 637 32.28 20.50 -38.15
N PRO A 638 33.55 20.67 -37.72
CA PRO A 638 33.94 21.69 -36.74
C PRO A 638 33.65 23.14 -37.17
N ASN A 639 33.49 23.39 -38.48
CA ASN A 639 33.16 24.69 -39.06
C ASN A 639 31.64 24.98 -39.08
N GLY A 640 30.82 24.16 -38.40
CA GLY A 640 29.36 24.33 -38.34
C GLY A 640 28.61 23.79 -39.56
N ARG A 641 29.29 23.29 -40.59
CA ARG A 641 28.66 22.68 -41.77
C ARG A 641 28.26 21.23 -41.51
N VAL A 642 27.21 20.79 -42.17
CA VAL A 642 26.70 19.42 -42.08
C VAL A 642 27.00 18.69 -43.38
N ARG A 643 27.83 17.65 -43.30
CA ARG A 643 28.06 16.72 -44.40
C ARG A 643 26.96 15.67 -44.39
N VAL A 644 26.27 15.51 -45.51
CA VAL A 644 25.13 14.59 -45.68
C VAL A 644 25.50 13.57 -46.74
N THR A 645 25.49 12.30 -46.35
CA THR A 645 25.88 11.20 -47.22
C THR A 645 24.74 10.19 -47.28
N SER A 646 24.32 9.81 -48.49
CA SER A 646 23.25 8.82 -48.66
C SER A 646 23.75 7.41 -48.32
N MET A 647 22.99 6.65 -47.51
CA MET A 647 23.31 5.26 -47.16
C MET A 647 23.21 4.31 -48.35
N PHE A 648 22.31 4.59 -49.30
CA PHE A 648 22.11 3.75 -50.48
C PHE A 648 23.27 3.90 -51.49
N HIS A 649 23.93 5.06 -51.50
CA HIS A 649 25.15 5.29 -52.29
C HIS A 649 26.41 4.71 -51.64
N LEU A 650 26.39 4.43 -50.33
CA LEU A 650 27.46 3.74 -49.59
C LEU A 650 27.33 2.21 -49.62
N SER A 651 26.19 1.69 -50.08
CA SER A 651 25.95 0.25 -50.10
C SER A 651 26.89 -0.45 -51.11
N PRO A 652 27.43 -1.65 -50.80
CA PRO A 652 28.33 -2.37 -51.69
C PRO A 652 27.79 -2.59 -53.10
N ALA A 653 26.46 -2.69 -53.24
CA ALA A 653 25.75 -2.85 -54.51
C ALA A 653 25.84 -1.62 -55.44
N TYR A 654 26.22 -0.44 -54.92
CA TYR A 654 26.39 0.78 -55.70
C TYR A 654 27.84 0.99 -56.18
N ARG A 655 28.78 0.09 -55.84
CA ARG A 655 30.16 0.18 -56.36
C ARG A 655 30.18 -0.16 -57.85
N HIS A 656 30.25 0.87 -58.68
CA HIS A 656 30.79 0.73 -60.02
C HIS A 656 32.32 0.53 -59.93
N GLY A 657 32.80 -0.71 -59.79
CA GLY A 657 34.23 -1.02 -59.92
C GLY A 657 34.73 -2.29 -59.21
N ASP A 658 35.09 -3.27 -60.04
CA ASP A 658 35.95 -4.46 -59.84
C ASP A 658 35.68 -5.42 -58.66
N ALA A 659 35.22 -6.63 -58.99
CA ALA A 659 34.97 -7.74 -58.06
C ALA A 659 36.25 -8.41 -57.52
N GLY A 660 37.44 -7.90 -57.86
CA GLY A 660 38.74 -8.49 -57.50
C GLY A 660 39.66 -7.62 -56.64
N GLY A 661 39.24 -6.44 -56.18
CA GLY A 661 40.11 -5.53 -55.40
C GLY A 661 40.27 -5.94 -53.94
N SER A 662 41.50 -6.31 -53.55
CA SER A 662 41.93 -6.64 -52.19
C SER A 662 41.44 -5.65 -51.14
N ALA A 663 40.89 -6.17 -50.03
CA ALA A 663 40.35 -5.41 -48.89
C ALA A 663 41.38 -4.58 -48.08
N ASP A 664 42.58 -4.35 -48.62
CA ASP A 664 43.70 -3.67 -47.94
C ASP A 664 44.46 -2.67 -48.85
N GLY A 665 43.86 -2.29 -49.99
CA GLY A 665 44.27 -1.11 -50.78
C GLY A 665 43.54 0.15 -50.28
N PRO A 666 43.93 1.38 -50.68
CA PRO A 666 43.51 2.65 -50.07
C PRO A 666 42.04 3.06 -50.32
N GLY A 667 41.14 2.09 -50.44
CA GLY A 667 39.68 2.19 -50.39
C GLY A 667 39.07 1.47 -49.18
N SER A 668 39.84 1.32 -48.09
CA SER A 668 39.34 0.92 -46.77
C SER A 668 38.40 1.99 -46.23
N MET A 669 37.09 1.71 -46.14
CA MET A 669 36.08 2.57 -45.46
C MET A 669 36.38 4.07 -45.67
N GLY A 670 36.63 4.47 -46.92
CA GLY A 670 36.95 5.86 -47.24
C GLY A 670 35.78 6.72 -46.80
N ASP A 671 36.08 7.83 -46.13
CA ASP A 671 35.18 8.67 -45.31
C ASP A 671 34.04 9.35 -46.10
N GLY A 672 33.37 8.68 -47.05
CA GLY A 672 32.31 9.26 -47.89
C GLY A 672 32.68 10.59 -48.57
N GLU A 673 33.98 10.92 -48.61
CA GLU A 673 34.43 12.31 -48.72
C GLU A 673 34.21 12.90 -50.11
N GLU A 674 34.08 12.04 -51.11
CA GLU A 674 33.87 12.43 -52.51
C GLU A 674 32.39 12.36 -52.93
N ASN A 675 31.54 11.62 -52.20
CA ASN A 675 30.14 11.35 -52.57
C ASN A 675 29.15 11.85 -51.49
N SER A 676 29.36 13.07 -51.00
CA SER A 676 28.57 13.71 -49.96
C SER A 676 28.13 15.12 -50.37
N ILE A 677 27.10 15.63 -49.69
CA ILE A 677 26.58 16.98 -49.89
C ILE A 677 26.83 17.76 -48.61
N ILE A 678 27.57 18.85 -48.70
CA ILE A 678 27.88 19.72 -47.57
C ILE A 678 26.89 20.88 -47.56
N PHE A 679 26.07 20.92 -46.51
CA PHE A 679 25.16 22.02 -46.23
C PHE A 679 25.78 23.00 -45.25
N ASP A 680 25.77 24.27 -45.60
CA ASP A 680 26.11 25.38 -44.73
C ASP A 680 24.83 26.01 -44.20
N GLY A 681 24.50 25.73 -42.94
CA GLY A 681 23.26 26.20 -42.30
C GLY A 681 23.25 27.70 -42.00
N GLU A 682 24.42 28.34 -41.90
CA GLU A 682 24.53 29.78 -41.62
C GLU A 682 24.35 30.61 -42.88
N ASN A 683 24.95 30.16 -43.99
CA ASN A 683 24.87 30.86 -45.28
C ASN A 683 23.74 30.33 -46.18
N GLY A 684 23.06 29.26 -45.79
CA GLY A 684 22.03 28.59 -46.59
C GLY A 684 22.55 28.03 -47.92
N THR A 685 23.86 27.73 -48.01
CA THR A 685 24.48 27.25 -49.25
C THR A 685 24.68 25.74 -49.23
N MET A 686 24.55 25.11 -50.40
CA MET A 686 24.78 23.68 -50.60
C MET A 686 25.96 23.48 -51.55
N LYS A 687 26.92 22.65 -51.18
CA LYS A 687 28.07 22.27 -52.03
C LYS A 687 28.19 20.77 -52.12
N ILE A 688 28.43 20.27 -53.32
CA ILE A 688 28.67 18.85 -53.57
C ILE A 688 30.16 18.58 -53.35
N SER A 689 30.50 17.57 -52.55
CA SER A 689 31.90 17.14 -52.40
C SER A 689 32.40 16.53 -53.71
N GLY A 690 33.69 16.71 -54.04
CA GLY A 690 34.27 16.25 -55.32
C GLY A 690 34.14 17.23 -56.50
N GLY A 691 33.43 18.35 -56.33
CA GLY A 691 33.33 19.41 -57.34
C GLY A 691 32.27 19.17 -58.44
N PRO A 692 32.03 20.16 -59.32
CA PRO A 692 30.92 20.13 -60.29
C PRO A 692 31.06 19.07 -61.39
N ASN A 693 32.27 18.56 -61.61
CA ASN A 693 32.57 17.52 -62.58
C ASN A 693 32.72 16.12 -61.94
N SER A 694 32.40 15.99 -60.64
CA SER A 694 32.37 14.67 -59.98
C SER A 694 31.30 13.79 -60.62
N LEU A 695 31.55 12.48 -60.69
CA LEU A 695 30.57 11.50 -61.18
C LEU A 695 29.26 11.58 -60.37
N PHE A 696 29.38 11.76 -59.06
CA PHE A 696 28.24 11.97 -58.16
C PHE A 696 27.48 13.26 -58.49
N ALA A 697 28.19 14.36 -58.74
CA ALA A 697 27.57 15.64 -59.09
C ALA A 697 26.85 15.62 -60.45
N LEU A 698 27.39 14.85 -61.42
CA LEU A 698 26.77 14.67 -62.73
C LEU A 698 25.51 13.82 -62.66
N GLU A 699 25.52 12.76 -61.84
CA GLU A 699 24.39 11.86 -61.66
C GLU A 699 23.17 12.56 -61.04
N ILE A 700 23.39 13.38 -60.01
CA ILE A 700 22.31 14.11 -59.33
C ILE A 700 22.01 15.48 -59.97
N ARG A 701 22.70 15.85 -61.05
CA ARG A 701 22.62 17.19 -61.65
C ARG A 701 21.20 17.55 -62.08
N ASP A 702 20.50 16.60 -62.68
CA ASP A 702 19.15 16.85 -63.20
C ASP A 702 18.14 16.98 -62.05
N LEU A 703 18.34 16.23 -60.96
CA LEU A 703 17.59 16.41 -59.72
C LEU A 703 17.86 17.76 -59.04
N ILE A 704 19.12 18.24 -59.06
CA ILE A 704 19.47 19.55 -58.50
C ILE A 704 18.80 20.67 -59.29
N LYS A 705 18.84 20.62 -60.63
CA LYS A 705 18.18 21.63 -61.47
C LYS A 705 16.67 21.70 -61.17
N PHE A 706 16.01 20.55 -61.16
CA PHE A 706 14.57 20.50 -60.97
C PHE A 706 14.14 20.86 -59.53
N TRP A 707 14.77 20.27 -58.50
CA TRP A 707 14.31 20.44 -57.13
C TRP A 707 14.95 21.62 -56.38
N VAL A 708 16.22 21.93 -56.66
CA VAL A 708 16.96 22.98 -55.95
C VAL A 708 16.96 24.30 -56.72
N GLU A 709 17.19 24.30 -58.03
CA GLU A 709 17.22 25.54 -58.82
C GLU A 709 15.81 26.05 -59.17
N GLU A 710 14.92 25.19 -59.67
CA GLU A 710 13.55 25.58 -60.07
C GLU A 710 12.59 25.66 -58.88
N ARG A 711 12.53 24.61 -58.06
CA ARG A 711 11.54 24.48 -56.95
C ARG A 711 12.03 25.01 -55.60
N LYS A 712 13.34 25.10 -55.39
CA LYS A 712 13.99 25.52 -54.12
C LYS A 712 13.61 24.67 -52.88
N ASP A 713 13.31 23.39 -53.08
CA ASP A 713 12.91 22.47 -52.02
C ASP A 713 13.95 21.35 -51.79
N ILE A 714 14.82 21.55 -50.81
CA ILE A 714 15.87 20.59 -50.41
C ILE A 714 15.28 19.27 -49.88
N PRO A 715 14.21 19.24 -49.06
CA PRO A 715 13.64 17.97 -48.60
C PRO A 715 13.12 17.10 -49.75
N CYS A 716 12.46 17.71 -50.75
CA CYS A 716 11.98 17.00 -51.94
C CYS A 716 13.14 16.51 -52.81
N PHE A 717 14.21 17.31 -52.94
CA PHE A 717 15.44 16.90 -53.59
C PHE A 717 16.06 15.66 -52.93
N LEU A 718 16.24 15.68 -51.61
CA LEU A 718 16.80 14.55 -50.87
C LEU A 718 15.88 13.32 -50.96
N ALA A 719 14.56 13.47 -50.92
CA ALA A 719 13.63 12.35 -51.09
C ALA A 719 13.65 11.76 -52.51
N ALA A 720 13.76 12.59 -53.55
CA ALA A 720 13.90 12.10 -54.92
C ALA A 720 15.23 11.36 -55.12
N MET A 721 16.30 11.89 -54.54
CA MET A 721 17.63 11.28 -54.59
C MET A 721 17.69 9.94 -53.83
N THR A 722 17.01 9.80 -52.69
CA THR A 722 16.93 8.49 -52.00
C THR A 722 16.19 7.47 -52.83
N LEU A 723 15.07 7.83 -53.48
CA LEU A 723 14.32 6.93 -54.34
C LEU A 723 15.17 6.48 -55.54
N GLU A 724 15.88 7.41 -56.20
CA GLU A 724 16.72 7.08 -57.34
C GLU A 724 17.88 6.15 -56.94
N PHE A 725 18.55 6.42 -55.83
CA PHE A 725 19.63 5.56 -55.33
C PHE A 725 19.12 4.21 -54.82
N TYR A 726 17.94 4.17 -54.19
CA TYR A 726 17.31 2.92 -53.78
C TYR A 726 16.93 2.05 -54.98
N ASP A 727 16.34 2.63 -56.03
CA ASP A 727 15.96 1.92 -57.25
C ASP A 727 17.18 1.35 -57.97
N LYS A 728 18.29 2.08 -58.02
CA LYS A 728 19.55 1.61 -58.59
C LYS A 728 20.19 0.49 -57.75
N THR A 729 20.14 0.60 -56.42
CA THR A 729 20.62 -0.44 -55.51
C THR A 729 19.77 -1.74 -55.62
N THR A 730 18.45 -1.62 -55.72
CA THR A 730 17.53 -2.78 -55.80
C THR A 730 17.42 -3.39 -57.19
N ARG A 731 17.57 -2.61 -58.27
CA ARG A 731 17.73 -3.15 -59.63
C ARG A 731 19.04 -3.92 -59.79
N ALA A 732 20.12 -3.46 -59.18
CA ALA A 732 21.40 -4.18 -59.15
C ALA A 732 21.35 -5.49 -58.33
N LEU A 733 20.35 -5.67 -57.46
CA LEU A 733 20.09 -6.90 -56.70
C LEU A 733 19.15 -7.90 -57.42
N ARG A 734 18.42 -7.46 -58.46
CA ARG A 734 17.50 -8.31 -59.26
C ARG A 734 18.05 -8.72 -60.63
N MET A 735 19.09 -8.04 -61.11
CA MET A 735 19.98 -8.52 -62.18
C MET A 735 21.09 -9.35 -61.55
#